data_AF-A0A5N4AHD8-F1
#
_entry.id   AF-A0A5N4AHD8-F1
#
_cell.length_a   1.000
_cell.length_b   1.000
_cell.length_c   1.000
_cell.angle_alpha   90.00
_cell.angle_beta   90.00
_cell.angle_gamma   90.00
#
_symmetry.space_group_name_H-M   'P 1'
#
loop_
_entity.id
_entity.type
_entity.pdbx_description
1 polymer ?
#
loop_
_entity_poly.entity_id
_entity_poly.type
_entity_poly.pdbx_seq_one_letter_code
_entity_poly.pdbx_strand_id
1 'polypeptide(L)'
;MYEEGAQFEWYDYLAFCVMLIVSVAIGSYFGFWKKQNTKDEYLFGEKSMAILPVTVSLITSSISGITIMTYPADVYKYGSITLWLALMLPVCGIVYAYVFLPVLIKAEVTNLYGYFEKRLSSTCRILTSVIFTVMVVFYGPVVIYVPSLAFKQATGVDVLIVAPVISAICLFYTAIGGIKAVIWTDTFQFTGTVLSTLLITIIGIISVGGIETVWNTSMAGQRLDIFKFDATARDTFWSMIFGATIHWSCFTITNQAEFQKCQSVSTLKKAQFCVVLYGFGVGALVFLTVVNGNIMYTKYSKCDPLSTRQVYRDDQLLPYYVLDTSREIPGLPGIFIAGIFCAALSTYSVVLNAVAGVIYEDYLKRFLSPEKQKNREGAILKTIVCYGVVSTLLVLLVQSLSEIVPFMITVQAIGKGCILGLMILGVLVPVANSKGAICGAIVALVLMSWIGFGRLWYSLEGTLQHCDVSYNVTTSPIHNQEDIFILYRVSFWYGTPIGCLITVVTGTVASLLTRNDQESVVYFEWYDYVAFSVMLIISLAIGTYFGFWKKQDNKEEYLLGGKSMGVIPVTISLITSTLSGVTVMAYPADVYKYGSITLWLCIAIPINGFIYAYVFLPVYMKAEVTSLYEYLEKRFSSASRILASVLYTLLMVMYGPIVVYIPCLAFNQATGIDVIIVAPIICLLCIFYTTIGGIKAVIWTDTFQFIGTVVASVTIVIVGTVSVGGIQKVWETALAGERLDIFNFRNDTFARDTFWSMLFGGAIQWGAYVLANQGEFQKCRSVPTLAKARLCAILYGIGVAGLMLLTVFNGNIMYTKYSKCDPLTTHQVERDDQLLAYFVLDISKQAPGLPGIFVAGVFCAALSTYSATLNTAAGIIYEDFLKRFLAIETQKTREGLILKIIVLCFGMVSTALILVVKVFNEIVPLVTTVQGIIYGCLLGLLSLGVLVPVANAKGALCGAVTTLLVVSCLGFGRLYYMFSGMPMEAAKPLSVEGCDFSYNTTVTKNREDIFVIFRVCFWYIVSIGIFITLVVGTIVSLLTRKRGEVVDKNLVSPILHRFLR
;
A
#
# COMPACT_ATOMS: atom_id res chain seq x y z
N MET A 1 -35.67 49.22 15.00
CA MET A 1 -34.73 50.29 15.38
C MET A 1 -33.33 49.67 15.51
N TYR A 2 -32.57 49.65 14.43
CA TYR A 2 -31.13 49.37 14.40
C TYR A 2 -30.54 50.56 13.64
N GLU A 3 -30.39 51.72 14.29
CA GLU A 3 -29.97 52.94 13.58
C GLU A 3 -28.78 53.68 14.17
N GLU A 4 -28.16 53.22 15.28
CA GLU A 4 -26.93 53.85 15.78
C GLU A 4 -25.92 52.83 16.35
N GLY A 5 -25.70 51.72 15.66
CA GLY A 5 -24.52 50.88 15.91
C GLY A 5 -23.28 51.55 15.30
N ALA A 6 -22.17 51.63 16.05
CA ALA A 6 -20.91 52.21 15.56
C ALA A 6 -20.50 51.56 14.23
N GLN A 7 -20.55 52.33 13.15
CA GLN A 7 -20.13 51.89 11.82
C GLN A 7 -18.62 51.99 11.73
N PHE A 8 -17.98 50.98 11.12
CA PHE A 8 -16.56 51.04 10.77
C PHE A 8 -16.20 52.36 10.08
N GLU A 9 -15.13 53.00 10.55
CA GLU A 9 -14.54 54.13 9.85
C GLU A 9 -13.47 53.64 8.86
N TRP A 10 -12.97 54.53 8.00
CA TRP A 10 -12.06 54.17 6.92
C TRP A 10 -10.77 53.47 7.40
N TYR A 11 -10.30 53.78 8.62
CA TYR A 11 -9.13 53.15 9.23
C TYR A 11 -9.41 51.72 9.72
N ASP A 12 -10.65 51.39 10.10
CA ASP A 12 -11.03 50.02 10.49
C ASP A 12 -11.04 49.11 9.26
N TYR A 13 -11.60 49.63 8.15
CA TYR A 13 -11.52 48.97 6.85
C TYR A 13 -10.07 48.82 6.38
N LEU A 14 -9.21 49.81 6.60
CA LEU A 14 -7.80 49.73 6.23
C LEU A 14 -7.09 48.59 6.99
N ALA A 15 -7.27 48.49 8.31
CA ALA A 15 -6.68 47.43 9.12
C ALA A 15 -7.12 46.03 8.63
N PHE A 16 -8.41 45.87 8.36
CA PHE A 16 -8.98 44.64 7.82
C PHE A 16 -8.45 44.29 6.43
N CYS A 17 -8.42 45.26 5.51
CA CYS A 17 -7.94 45.06 4.14
C CYS A 17 -6.44 44.75 4.10
N VAL A 18 -5.62 45.40 4.92
CA VAL A 18 -4.18 45.14 5.01
C VAL A 18 -3.92 43.68 5.40
N MET A 19 -4.66 43.16 6.38
CA MET A 19 -4.56 41.76 6.80
C MET A 19 -4.86 40.77 5.64
N LEU A 20 -5.91 41.04 4.85
CA LEU A 20 -6.25 40.21 3.69
C LEU A 20 -5.20 40.30 2.59
N ILE A 21 -4.72 41.51 2.27
CA ILE A 21 -3.70 41.75 1.23
C ILE A 21 -2.40 41.05 1.60
N VAL A 22 -1.94 41.14 2.85
CA VAL A 22 -0.71 40.47 3.30
C VAL A 22 -0.84 38.95 3.20
N SER A 23 -2.00 38.39 3.58
CA SER A 23 -2.27 36.95 3.44
C SER A 23 -2.19 36.49 1.98
N VAL A 24 -2.78 37.26 1.05
CA VAL A 24 -2.71 36.99 -0.39
C VAL A 24 -1.29 37.16 -0.93
N ALA A 25 -0.56 38.17 -0.47
CA ALA A 25 0.80 38.44 -0.91
C ALA A 25 1.76 37.30 -0.53
N ILE A 26 1.67 36.79 0.72
CA ILE A 26 2.45 35.63 1.17
C ILE A 26 2.14 34.40 0.29
N GLY A 27 0.85 34.12 0.06
CA GLY A 27 0.44 33.02 -0.83
C GLY A 27 0.96 33.16 -2.26
N SER A 28 0.83 34.36 -2.82
CA SER A 28 1.29 34.68 -4.18
C SER A 28 2.80 34.56 -4.33
N TYR A 29 3.56 34.95 -3.31
CA TYR A 29 5.02 34.82 -3.30
C TYR A 29 5.45 33.35 -3.42
N PHE A 30 4.87 32.45 -2.63
CA PHE A 30 5.19 31.02 -2.70
C PHE A 30 4.58 30.34 -3.94
N GLY A 31 3.48 30.86 -4.49
CA GLY A 31 2.86 30.31 -5.68
C GLY A 31 3.55 30.68 -7.00
N PHE A 32 3.98 31.94 -7.15
CA PHE A 32 4.52 32.46 -8.41
C PHE A 32 6.04 32.64 -8.41
N TRP A 33 6.65 33.02 -7.28
CA TRP A 33 8.08 33.36 -7.23
C TRP A 33 8.95 32.24 -6.63
N LYS A 34 8.44 31.51 -5.63
CA LYS A 34 9.04 30.28 -5.09
C LYS A 34 8.21 29.04 -5.42
N LYS A 35 7.92 28.88 -6.71
CA LYS A 35 7.04 27.84 -7.21
C LYS A 35 7.51 26.46 -6.76
N GLN A 36 6.62 25.74 -6.08
CA GLN A 36 6.89 24.42 -5.54
C GLN A 36 6.67 23.40 -6.65
N ASN A 37 7.77 22.86 -7.19
CA ASN A 37 7.74 22.05 -8.43
C ASN A 37 7.73 20.54 -8.16
N THR A 38 7.83 20.13 -6.89
CA THR A 38 7.86 18.71 -6.51
C THR A 38 6.77 18.40 -5.48
N LYS A 39 6.29 17.16 -5.52
CA LYS A 39 5.30 16.63 -4.56
C LYS A 39 5.73 16.83 -3.10
N ASP A 40 6.98 16.50 -2.79
CA ASP A 40 7.49 16.56 -1.42
C ASP A 40 7.68 18.01 -0.96
N GLU A 41 7.89 18.92 -1.90
CA GLU A 41 7.87 20.36 -1.63
C GLU A 41 6.45 20.89 -1.40
N TYR A 42 5.48 20.51 -2.24
CA TYR A 42 4.09 20.98 -2.15
C TYR A 42 3.36 20.51 -0.89
N LEU A 43 3.53 19.24 -0.52
CA LEU A 43 2.80 18.63 0.60
C LEU A 43 3.58 18.65 1.93
N PHE A 44 4.91 18.60 1.87
CA PHE A 44 5.75 18.47 3.08
C PHE A 44 6.82 19.56 3.21
N GLY A 45 6.89 20.53 2.29
CA GLY A 45 7.89 21.58 2.36
C GLY A 45 9.34 21.06 2.38
N GLU A 46 9.60 19.93 1.72
CA GLU A 46 10.91 19.22 1.71
C GLU A 46 11.38 18.75 3.10
N LYS A 47 10.47 18.67 4.08
CA LYS A 47 10.79 18.37 5.48
C LYS A 47 11.82 19.34 6.08
N SER A 48 11.87 20.58 5.59
CA SER A 48 12.90 21.56 5.92
C SER A 48 12.40 22.71 6.79
N MET A 49 11.13 22.71 7.18
CA MET A 49 10.53 23.82 7.92
C MET A 49 11.13 23.98 9.31
N ALA A 50 11.25 25.24 9.75
CA ALA A 50 11.71 25.58 11.10
C ALA A 50 10.62 25.28 12.14
N ILE A 51 11.05 25.03 13.39
CA ILE A 51 10.17 24.68 14.51
C ILE A 51 9.13 25.77 14.78
N LEU A 52 9.55 27.04 14.82
CA LEU A 52 8.68 28.14 15.23
C LEU A 52 7.51 28.39 14.27
N PRO A 53 7.70 28.55 12.94
CA PRO A 53 6.57 28.72 12.01
C PRO A 53 5.59 27.55 12.04
N VAL A 54 6.09 26.31 12.14
CA VAL A 54 5.24 25.12 12.22
C VAL A 54 4.44 25.13 13.52
N THR A 55 5.08 25.37 14.66
CA THR A 55 4.40 25.45 15.97
C THR A 55 3.31 26.51 15.97
N VAL A 56 3.62 27.71 15.48
CA VAL A 56 2.67 28.82 15.41
C VAL A 56 1.50 28.48 14.47
N SER A 57 1.78 27.84 13.34
CA SER A 57 0.76 27.38 12.40
C SER A 57 -0.15 26.30 13.00
N LEU A 58 0.36 25.36 13.80
CA LEU A 58 -0.46 24.38 14.54
C LEU A 58 -1.41 25.10 15.52
N ILE A 59 -0.90 26.11 16.26
CA ILE A 59 -1.69 26.87 17.25
C ILE A 59 -2.81 27.65 16.56
N THR A 60 -2.46 28.41 15.52
CA THR A 60 -3.38 29.33 14.84
C THR A 60 -4.51 28.58 14.16
N SER A 61 -4.23 27.44 13.54
CA SER A 61 -5.27 26.66 12.86
C SER A 61 -6.19 25.88 13.77
N SER A 62 -5.79 25.72 15.04
CA SER A 62 -6.63 25.06 16.05
C SER A 62 -7.56 26.03 16.77
N ILE A 63 -7.28 27.33 16.69
CA ILE A 63 -8.13 28.38 17.26
C ILE A 63 -8.92 29.02 16.14
N SER A 64 -10.21 28.77 16.14
CA SER A 64 -11.12 29.36 15.16
C SER A 64 -11.67 30.70 15.64
N GLY A 65 -12.17 31.51 14.71
CA GLY A 65 -12.97 32.69 15.06
C GLY A 65 -14.19 32.34 15.93
N ILE A 66 -14.72 31.12 15.80
CA ILE A 66 -15.79 30.58 16.64
C ILE A 66 -15.33 30.48 18.09
N THR A 67 -14.12 29.95 18.34
CA THR A 67 -13.54 29.84 19.70
C THR A 67 -13.41 31.20 20.35
N ILE A 68 -12.89 32.18 19.61
CA ILE A 68 -12.66 33.54 20.11
C ILE A 68 -13.98 34.21 20.50
N MET A 69 -15.06 34.00 19.75
CA MET A 69 -16.36 34.64 20.02
C MET A 69 -17.24 33.86 20.99
N THR A 70 -17.27 32.54 20.89
CA THR A 70 -18.21 31.70 21.64
C THR A 70 -17.77 31.49 23.08
N TYR A 71 -16.47 31.28 23.34
CA TYR A 71 -16.01 30.98 24.70
C TYR A 71 -16.18 32.15 25.68
N PRO A 72 -15.90 33.42 25.31
CA PRO A 72 -16.23 34.55 26.17
C PRO A 72 -17.73 34.67 26.46
N ALA A 73 -18.58 34.43 25.44
CA ALA A 73 -20.04 34.44 25.60
C ALA A 73 -20.54 33.30 26.50
N ASP A 74 -19.94 32.11 26.38
CA ASP A 74 -20.23 30.97 27.26
C ASP A 74 -19.81 31.28 28.71
N VAL A 75 -18.63 31.87 28.92
CA VAL A 75 -18.16 32.25 30.27
C VAL A 75 -19.04 33.34 30.88
N TYR A 76 -19.48 34.31 30.07
CA TYR A 76 -20.45 35.32 30.48
C TYR A 76 -21.75 34.70 31.01
N LYS A 77 -22.27 33.67 30.34
CA LYS A 77 -23.59 33.07 30.63
C LYS A 77 -23.54 31.96 31.67
N TYR A 78 -22.50 31.12 31.64
CA TYR A 78 -22.41 29.87 32.40
C TYR A 78 -21.25 29.83 33.42
N GLY A 79 -20.30 30.78 33.34
CA GLY A 79 -19.17 30.88 34.25
C GLY A 79 -17.86 30.29 33.72
N SER A 80 -16.81 30.40 34.52
CA SER A 80 -15.40 30.18 34.14
C SER A 80 -14.96 28.72 34.17
N ILE A 81 -15.88 27.76 34.14
CA ILE A 81 -15.57 26.31 34.21
C ILE A 81 -14.67 25.89 33.03
N THR A 82 -14.78 26.56 31.88
CA THR A 82 -13.91 26.42 30.70
C THR A 82 -12.42 26.64 30.99
N LEU A 83 -12.05 27.26 32.12
CA LEU A 83 -10.66 27.37 32.58
C LEU A 83 -9.96 26.01 32.67
N TRP A 84 -10.68 24.94 33.06
CA TRP A 84 -10.13 23.60 33.13
C TRP A 84 -9.68 23.08 31.77
N LEU A 85 -10.37 23.44 30.69
CA LEU A 85 -9.94 23.11 29.33
C LEU A 85 -8.60 23.77 29.00
N ALA A 86 -8.42 25.06 29.33
CA ALA A 86 -7.17 25.78 29.10
C ALA A 86 -5.97 25.08 29.76
N LEU A 87 -6.17 24.56 30.98
CA LEU A 87 -5.14 23.84 31.74
C LEU A 87 -4.85 22.43 31.20
N MET A 88 -5.82 21.77 30.57
CA MET A 88 -5.68 20.40 30.07
C MET A 88 -5.14 20.30 28.63
N LEU A 89 -5.22 21.37 27.83
CA LEU A 89 -4.68 21.39 26.46
C LEU A 89 -3.17 21.10 26.36
N PRO A 90 -2.29 21.58 27.28
CA PRO A 90 -0.89 21.16 27.32
C PRO A 90 -0.72 19.64 27.50
N VAL A 91 -1.55 19.01 28.34
CA VAL A 91 -1.54 17.57 28.57
C VAL A 91 -1.93 16.82 27.28
N CYS A 92 -2.92 17.32 26.55
CA CYS A 92 -3.31 16.77 25.24
C CYS A 92 -2.14 16.78 24.25
N GLY A 93 -1.41 17.90 24.17
CA GLY A 93 -0.22 18.04 23.32
C GLY A 93 0.87 17.03 23.68
N ILE A 94 1.15 16.84 24.97
CA ILE A 94 2.13 15.86 25.46
C ILE A 94 1.71 14.44 25.08
N VAL A 95 0.45 14.06 25.32
CA VAL A 95 -0.07 12.73 24.96
C VAL A 95 0.05 12.50 23.46
N TYR A 96 -0.35 13.46 22.62
CA TYR A 96 -0.21 13.33 21.17
C TYR A 96 1.25 13.18 20.73
N ALA A 97 2.16 14.02 21.25
CA ALA A 97 3.56 14.02 20.89
C ALA A 97 4.29 12.72 21.25
N TYR A 98 3.98 12.11 22.39
CA TYR A 98 4.73 10.95 22.87
C TYR A 98 4.05 9.60 22.64
N VAL A 99 2.73 9.57 22.48
CA VAL A 99 1.99 8.31 22.28
C VAL A 99 1.68 8.07 20.81
N PHE A 100 1.03 9.01 20.12
CA PHE A 100 0.49 8.78 18.78
C PHE A 100 1.48 9.18 17.68
N LEU A 101 2.07 10.38 17.78
CA LEU A 101 2.93 10.93 16.74
C LEU A 101 4.14 10.04 16.37
N PRO A 102 4.83 9.36 17.32
CA PRO A 102 5.94 8.47 16.98
C PRO A 102 5.51 7.28 16.14
N VAL A 103 4.33 6.72 16.41
CA VAL A 103 3.78 5.57 15.68
C VAL A 103 3.39 6.01 14.27
N LEU A 104 2.70 7.14 14.14
CA LEU A 104 2.24 7.66 12.86
C LEU A 104 3.39 8.08 11.92
N ILE A 105 4.44 8.73 12.46
CA ILE A 105 5.63 9.10 11.67
C ILE A 105 6.44 7.86 11.27
N LYS A 106 6.64 6.89 12.17
CA LYS A 106 7.34 5.62 11.86
C LYS A 106 6.56 4.76 10.86
N ALA A 107 5.25 4.89 10.79
CA ALA A 107 4.43 4.19 9.81
C ALA A 107 4.63 4.71 8.37
N GLU A 108 5.39 5.80 8.16
CA GLU A 108 5.70 6.37 6.84
C GLU A 108 4.47 6.56 5.94
N VAL A 109 3.36 7.03 6.52
CA VAL A 109 2.12 7.30 5.81
C VAL A 109 2.10 8.75 5.33
N THR A 110 1.73 8.99 4.07
CA THR A 110 1.56 10.35 3.50
C THR A 110 0.20 10.95 3.84
N ASN A 111 -0.75 10.10 4.21
CA ASN A 111 -2.07 10.44 4.69
C ASN A 111 -2.31 9.73 6.03
N LEU A 112 -2.83 10.44 7.02
CA LEU A 112 -3.06 9.96 8.39
C LEU A 112 -3.89 8.68 8.38
N TYR A 113 -4.98 8.64 7.60
CA TYR A 113 -5.85 7.46 7.51
C TYR A 113 -5.21 6.29 6.75
N GLY A 114 -4.10 6.52 6.03
CA GLY A 114 -3.25 5.47 5.49
C GLY A 114 -2.71 4.53 6.57
N TYR A 115 -2.61 4.99 7.82
CA TYR A 115 -2.23 4.16 8.97
C TYR A 115 -3.18 2.97 9.15
N PHE A 116 -4.49 3.17 8.98
CA PHE A 116 -5.48 2.11 9.16
C PHE A 116 -5.39 1.03 8.10
N GLU A 117 -4.92 1.34 6.88
CA GLU A 117 -4.67 0.32 5.86
C GLU A 117 -3.42 -0.50 6.18
N LYS A 118 -2.37 0.13 6.72
CA LYS A 118 -1.16 -0.59 7.16
C LYS A 118 -1.40 -1.44 8.42
N ARG A 119 -2.20 -0.96 9.37
CA ARG A 119 -2.43 -1.61 10.67
C ARG A 119 -3.62 -2.58 10.67
N LEU A 120 -4.67 -2.28 9.90
CA LEU A 120 -5.93 -3.02 9.89
C LEU A 120 -6.29 -3.45 8.47
N SER A 121 -7.07 -2.64 7.73
CA SER A 121 -7.52 -2.97 6.39
C SER A 121 -7.80 -1.72 5.55
N SER A 122 -7.83 -1.90 4.24
CA SER A 122 -8.24 -0.86 3.28
C SER A 122 -9.67 -0.37 3.54
N THR A 123 -10.57 -1.26 4.01
CA THR A 123 -11.93 -0.89 4.43
C THR A 123 -11.93 0.03 5.63
N CYS A 124 -11.10 -0.23 6.65
CA CYS A 124 -10.97 0.67 7.81
C CYS A 124 -10.46 2.05 7.39
N ARG A 125 -9.50 2.12 6.45
CA ARG A 125 -9.02 3.38 5.87
C ARG A 125 -10.15 4.14 5.17
N ILE A 126 -10.91 3.49 4.29
CA ILE A 126 -12.02 4.14 3.58
C ILE A 126 -13.09 4.63 4.56
N LEU A 127 -13.49 3.79 5.53
CA LEU A 127 -14.49 4.13 6.54
C LEU A 127 -14.09 5.39 7.32
N THR A 128 -12.86 5.42 7.85
CA THR A 128 -12.35 6.60 8.59
C THR A 128 -12.25 7.84 7.72
N SER A 129 -11.82 7.69 6.47
CA SER A 129 -11.75 8.79 5.50
C SER A 129 -13.13 9.36 5.17
N VAL A 130 -14.16 8.51 5.06
CA VAL A 130 -15.56 8.91 4.82
C VAL A 130 -16.09 9.67 6.02
N ILE A 131 -15.93 9.12 7.23
CA ILE A 131 -16.36 9.78 8.47
C ILE A 131 -15.71 11.16 8.55
N PHE A 132 -14.39 11.25 8.38
CA PHE A 132 -13.68 12.53 8.42
C PHE A 132 -14.18 13.53 7.36
N THR A 133 -14.35 13.07 6.11
CA THR A 133 -14.79 13.94 5.01
C THR A 133 -16.17 14.53 5.32
N VAL A 134 -17.12 13.71 5.78
CA VAL A 134 -18.47 14.18 6.15
C VAL A 134 -18.41 15.23 7.25
N MET A 135 -17.60 14.99 8.29
CA MET A 135 -17.47 15.95 9.38
C MET A 135 -16.92 17.31 8.94
N VAL A 136 -15.88 17.28 8.10
CA VAL A 136 -15.19 18.49 7.68
C VAL A 136 -16.05 19.30 6.70
N VAL A 137 -16.84 18.62 5.85
CA VAL A 137 -17.79 19.25 4.93
C VAL A 137 -18.80 20.15 5.67
N PHE A 138 -19.27 19.74 6.85
CA PHE A 138 -20.16 20.56 7.68
C PHE A 138 -19.42 21.64 8.49
N TYR A 139 -18.14 21.43 8.81
CA TYR A 139 -17.37 22.39 9.60
C TYR A 139 -16.92 23.62 8.80
N GLY A 140 -16.42 23.42 7.57
CA GLY A 140 -15.90 24.50 6.72
C GLY A 140 -16.86 25.70 6.54
N PRO A 141 -18.14 25.50 6.20
CA PRO A 141 -19.11 26.58 6.04
C PRO A 141 -19.33 27.40 7.32
N VAL A 142 -19.35 26.74 8.49
CA VAL A 142 -19.55 27.40 9.79
C VAL A 142 -18.37 28.28 10.15
N VAL A 143 -17.14 27.83 9.85
CA VAL A 143 -15.90 28.59 10.09
C VAL A 143 -15.90 29.92 9.34
N ILE A 144 -16.52 30.00 8.17
CA ILE A 144 -16.64 31.25 7.40
C ILE A 144 -17.86 32.07 7.85
N TYR A 145 -18.99 31.42 8.11
CA TYR A 145 -20.25 32.09 8.44
C TYR A 145 -20.16 32.92 9.72
N VAL A 146 -19.61 32.35 10.79
CA VAL A 146 -19.61 32.96 12.13
C VAL A 146 -18.82 34.29 12.17
N PRO A 147 -17.58 34.39 11.66
CA PRO A 147 -16.86 35.66 11.49
C PRO A 147 -17.58 36.65 10.57
N SER A 148 -18.23 36.16 9.51
CA SER A 148 -18.99 37.00 8.57
C SER A 148 -20.19 37.64 9.26
N LEU A 149 -20.80 36.96 10.23
CA LEU A 149 -21.87 37.52 11.05
C LEU A 149 -21.35 38.64 11.97
N ALA A 150 -20.16 38.48 12.55
CA ALA A 150 -19.52 39.55 13.34
C ALA A 150 -19.18 40.77 12.46
N PHE A 151 -18.70 40.53 11.23
CA PHE A 151 -18.48 41.60 10.25
C PHE A 151 -19.77 42.34 9.90
N LYS A 152 -20.86 41.61 9.68
CA LYS A 152 -22.19 42.20 9.42
C LYS A 152 -22.66 43.09 10.57
N GLN A 153 -22.40 42.71 11.82
CA GLN A 153 -22.78 43.54 12.97
C GLN A 153 -21.97 44.83 13.06
N ALA A 154 -20.69 44.79 12.67
CA ALA A 154 -19.82 45.95 12.72
C ALA A 154 -19.96 46.91 11.51
N THR A 155 -20.39 46.40 10.36
CA THR A 155 -20.39 47.15 9.08
C THR A 155 -21.75 47.27 8.41
N GLY A 156 -22.72 46.43 8.78
CA GLY A 156 -23.99 46.28 8.08
C GLY A 156 -23.93 45.48 6.77
N VAL A 157 -22.75 45.07 6.30
CA VAL A 157 -22.59 44.32 5.04
C VAL A 157 -23.13 42.91 5.20
N ASP A 158 -23.97 42.46 4.25
CA ASP A 158 -24.61 41.15 4.36
C ASP A 158 -23.63 39.98 4.29
N VAL A 159 -23.89 38.93 5.08
CA VAL A 159 -23.09 37.70 5.16
C VAL A 159 -22.95 37.03 3.79
N LEU A 160 -23.97 37.13 2.93
CA LEU A 160 -23.98 36.58 1.57
C LEU A 160 -22.94 37.23 0.65
N ILE A 161 -22.43 38.41 1.00
CA ILE A 161 -21.35 39.09 0.26
C ILE A 161 -20.01 38.77 0.89
N VAL A 162 -19.92 38.86 2.21
CA VAL A 162 -18.66 38.70 2.96
C VAL A 162 -18.14 37.26 2.87
N ALA A 163 -19.00 36.26 3.07
CA ALA A 163 -18.59 34.86 3.12
C ALA A 163 -17.97 34.37 1.79
N PRO A 164 -18.56 34.62 0.61
CA PRO A 164 -17.93 34.26 -0.66
C PRO A 164 -16.60 34.96 -0.92
N VAL A 165 -16.46 36.25 -0.57
CA VAL A 165 -15.22 37.00 -0.76
C VAL A 165 -14.09 36.39 0.08
N ILE A 166 -14.36 36.12 1.35
CA ILE A 166 -13.38 35.55 2.28
C ILE A 166 -13.03 34.12 1.90
N SER A 167 -14.03 33.32 1.49
CA SER A 167 -13.82 31.98 0.95
C SER A 167 -12.92 32.01 -0.30
N ALA A 168 -13.18 32.93 -1.23
CA ALA A 168 -12.38 33.08 -2.46
C ALA A 168 -10.93 33.50 -2.17
N ILE A 169 -10.71 34.42 -1.24
CA ILE A 169 -9.37 34.84 -0.80
C ILE A 169 -8.61 33.65 -0.20
N CYS A 170 -9.25 32.92 0.72
CA CYS A 170 -8.65 31.74 1.35
C CYS A 170 -8.31 30.65 0.33
N LEU A 171 -9.26 30.39 -0.58
CA LEU A 171 -9.09 29.45 -1.67
C LEU A 171 -7.88 29.81 -2.52
N PHE A 172 -7.74 31.08 -2.89
CA PHE A 172 -6.68 31.56 -3.76
C PHE A 172 -5.28 31.29 -3.19
N TYR A 173 -4.99 31.75 -1.96
CA TYR A 173 -3.65 31.57 -1.39
C TYR A 173 -3.34 30.12 -1.01
N THR A 174 -4.36 29.34 -0.62
CA THR A 174 -4.21 27.92 -0.27
C THR A 174 -3.93 27.08 -1.51
N ALA A 175 -4.69 27.32 -2.59
CA ALA A 175 -4.60 26.59 -3.85
C ALA A 175 -3.23 26.73 -4.53
N ILE A 176 -2.70 27.94 -4.58
CA ILE A 176 -1.51 28.28 -5.38
C ILE A 176 -0.21 28.04 -4.58
N GLY A 177 -0.23 28.21 -3.26
CA GLY A 177 1.00 28.28 -2.44
C GLY A 177 1.47 26.99 -1.75
N GLY A 178 0.67 25.92 -1.71
CA GLY A 178 1.05 24.65 -1.04
C GLY A 178 1.30 24.79 0.47
N ILE A 179 1.87 23.76 1.11
CA ILE A 179 2.00 23.73 2.58
C ILE A 179 2.94 24.82 3.14
N LYS A 180 4.00 25.21 2.41
CA LYS A 180 4.92 26.27 2.86
C LYS A 180 4.18 27.61 2.95
N ALA A 181 3.33 27.93 1.97
CA ALA A 181 2.52 29.15 2.00
C ALA A 181 1.56 29.15 3.17
N VAL A 182 0.84 28.04 3.37
CA VAL A 182 -0.13 27.87 4.46
C VAL A 182 0.52 28.10 5.83
N ILE A 183 1.70 27.52 6.06
CA ILE A 183 2.41 27.71 7.34
C ILE A 183 2.81 29.18 7.56
N TRP A 184 3.26 29.88 6.52
CA TRP A 184 3.63 31.29 6.63
C TRP A 184 2.44 32.24 6.74
N THR A 185 1.34 31.97 6.02
CA THR A 185 0.09 32.71 6.19
C THR A 185 -0.47 32.51 7.58
N ASP A 186 -0.45 31.29 8.12
CA ASP A 186 -0.87 31.00 9.49
C ASP A 186 0.03 31.72 10.50
N THR A 187 1.34 31.77 10.26
CA THR A 187 2.28 32.48 11.13
C THR A 187 1.98 33.98 11.21
N PHE A 188 1.61 34.59 10.09
CA PHE A 188 1.14 35.98 10.07
C PHE A 188 -0.24 36.12 10.75
N GLN A 189 -1.17 35.23 10.44
CA GLN A 189 -2.53 35.27 11.01
C GLN A 189 -2.52 35.06 12.54
N PHE A 190 -1.55 34.31 13.07
CA PHE A 190 -1.31 34.19 14.50
C PHE A 190 -1.13 35.55 15.18
N THR A 191 -0.30 36.42 14.58
CA THR A 191 0.03 37.71 15.22
C THR A 191 -1.23 38.58 15.31
N GLY A 192 -2.04 38.62 14.25
CA GLY A 192 -3.34 39.31 14.29
C GLY A 192 -4.32 38.72 15.30
N THR A 193 -4.38 37.39 15.40
CA THR A 193 -5.26 36.68 16.34
C THR A 193 -4.87 36.94 17.80
N VAL A 194 -3.57 36.86 18.12
CA VAL A 194 -3.05 37.10 19.46
C VAL A 194 -3.15 38.57 19.83
N LEU A 195 -2.76 39.47 18.92
CA LEU A 195 -2.79 40.91 19.14
C LEU A 195 -4.22 41.40 19.43
N SER A 196 -5.19 41.00 18.61
CA SER A 196 -6.61 41.35 18.82
C SER A 196 -7.14 40.86 20.17
N THR A 197 -6.89 39.59 20.51
CA THR A 197 -7.37 38.98 21.76
C THR A 197 -6.72 39.66 22.98
N LEU A 198 -5.41 39.91 22.94
CA LEU A 198 -4.68 40.58 24.02
C LEU A 198 -5.11 42.04 24.21
N LEU A 199 -5.26 42.80 23.11
CA LEU A 199 -5.66 44.21 23.19
C LEU A 199 -7.04 44.35 23.85
N ILE A 200 -8.00 43.50 23.49
CA ILE A 200 -9.32 43.50 24.11
C ILE A 200 -9.26 43.12 25.58
N THR A 201 -8.41 42.16 25.96
CA THR A 201 -8.22 41.83 27.38
C THR A 201 -7.66 43.02 28.15
N ILE A 202 -6.60 43.65 27.64
CA ILE A 202 -5.93 44.79 28.30
C ILE A 202 -6.90 45.97 28.45
N ILE A 203 -7.53 46.36 27.35
CA ILE A 203 -8.45 47.52 27.33
C ILE A 203 -9.71 47.21 28.14
N GLY A 204 -10.19 45.97 28.07
CA GLY A 204 -11.29 45.50 28.89
C GLY A 204 -11.01 45.63 30.38
N ILE A 205 -9.85 45.15 30.86
CA ILE A 205 -9.42 45.29 32.26
C ILE A 205 -9.38 46.77 32.69
N ILE A 206 -8.84 47.64 31.84
CA ILE A 206 -8.77 49.08 32.13
C ILE A 206 -10.19 49.68 32.20
N SER A 207 -11.07 49.33 31.25
CA SER A 207 -12.41 49.90 31.12
C SER A 207 -13.34 49.58 32.29
N VAL A 208 -13.14 48.45 32.97
CA VAL A 208 -13.94 48.01 34.12
C VAL A 208 -13.30 48.35 35.47
N GLY A 209 -12.19 49.10 35.48
CA GLY A 209 -11.53 49.56 36.71
C GLY A 209 -10.55 48.57 37.33
N GLY A 210 -9.90 47.71 36.53
CA GLY A 210 -8.81 46.82 36.95
C GLY A 210 -9.21 45.36 37.18
N ILE A 211 -8.21 44.49 37.29
CA ILE A 211 -8.40 43.03 37.40
C ILE A 211 -9.06 42.63 38.73
N GLU A 212 -8.86 43.42 39.79
CA GLU A 212 -9.50 43.19 41.10
C GLU A 212 -11.03 43.33 41.00
N THR A 213 -11.51 44.35 40.27
CA THR A 213 -12.94 44.56 40.02
C THR A 213 -13.54 43.41 39.23
N VAL A 214 -12.81 42.89 38.23
CA VAL A 214 -13.21 41.70 37.47
C VAL A 214 -13.34 40.49 38.39
N TRP A 215 -12.34 40.26 39.24
CA TRP A 215 -12.32 39.13 40.17
C TRP A 215 -13.49 39.19 41.16
N ASN A 216 -13.66 40.32 41.84
CA ASN A 216 -14.69 40.50 42.86
C ASN A 216 -16.11 40.41 42.28
N THR A 217 -16.35 41.03 41.12
CA THR A 217 -17.66 41.00 40.46
C THR A 217 -18.00 39.61 39.93
N SER A 218 -17.01 38.92 39.36
CA SER A 218 -17.18 37.54 38.87
C SER A 218 -17.40 36.55 40.02
N MET A 219 -16.76 36.77 41.17
CA MET A 219 -17.00 35.98 42.38
C MET A 219 -18.41 36.22 42.93
N ALA A 220 -18.84 37.48 43.05
CA ALA A 220 -20.19 37.83 43.50
C ALA A 220 -21.28 37.28 42.56
N GLY A 221 -21.02 37.25 41.26
CA GLY A 221 -21.88 36.66 40.24
C GLY A 221 -21.80 35.14 40.09
N GLN A 222 -21.10 34.45 41.00
CA GLN A 222 -20.88 32.99 40.96
C GLN A 222 -20.26 32.47 39.64
N ARG A 223 -19.56 33.34 38.90
CA ARG A 223 -18.87 32.98 37.65
C ARG A 223 -17.55 32.25 37.91
N LEU A 224 -17.00 32.35 39.12
CA LEU A 224 -15.78 31.65 39.54
C LEU A 224 -16.05 30.31 40.27
N ASP A 225 -17.30 29.85 40.31
CA ASP A 225 -17.63 28.52 40.81
C ASP A 225 -17.24 27.44 39.80
N ILE A 226 -15.97 27.06 39.82
CA ILE A 226 -15.34 26.17 38.84
C ILE A 226 -15.38 24.67 39.22
N PHE A 227 -15.95 24.33 40.39
CA PHE A 227 -15.99 22.96 40.91
C PHE A 227 -17.43 22.42 41.01
N LYS A 228 -18.10 22.33 39.87
CA LYS A 228 -19.41 21.67 39.74
C LYS A 228 -19.22 20.23 39.28
N PHE A 229 -19.88 19.25 39.90
CA PHE A 229 -19.65 17.82 39.64
C PHE A 229 -20.83 17.08 38.98
N ASP A 230 -21.96 17.74 38.76
CA ASP A 230 -23.14 17.14 38.12
C ASP A 230 -22.90 16.77 36.65
N ALA A 231 -23.09 15.50 36.27
CA ALA A 231 -22.85 15.04 34.90
C ALA A 231 -23.93 15.49 33.89
N THR A 232 -25.11 15.91 34.37
CA THR A 232 -26.23 16.34 33.53
C THR A 232 -26.23 17.84 33.22
N ALA A 233 -25.49 18.62 34.00
CA ALA A 233 -25.28 20.04 33.73
C ALA A 233 -24.39 20.25 32.48
N ARG A 234 -24.65 21.33 31.74
CA ARG A 234 -23.97 21.68 30.48
C ARG A 234 -22.44 21.69 30.62
N ASP A 235 -21.93 22.43 31.59
CA ASP A 235 -20.51 22.65 31.83
C ASP A 235 -20.17 22.35 33.30
N THR A 236 -19.30 21.37 33.54
CA THR A 236 -18.87 20.92 34.87
C THR A 236 -17.38 20.59 34.89
N PHE A 237 -16.83 20.43 36.09
CA PHE A 237 -15.44 20.03 36.29
C PHE A 237 -15.10 18.77 35.47
N TRP A 238 -15.95 17.74 35.56
CA TRP A 238 -15.76 16.49 34.82
C TRP A 238 -16.00 16.63 33.32
N SER A 239 -17.01 17.41 32.91
CA SER A 239 -17.28 17.59 31.48
C SER A 239 -16.15 18.35 30.79
N MET A 240 -15.46 19.26 31.50
CA MET A 240 -14.27 19.93 30.96
C MET A 240 -13.02 19.08 31.00
N ILE A 241 -12.67 18.49 32.16
CA ILE A 241 -11.42 17.72 32.30
C ILE A 241 -11.41 16.48 31.42
N PHE A 242 -12.53 15.76 31.31
CA PHE A 242 -12.60 14.56 30.47
C PHE A 242 -13.27 14.83 29.13
N GLY A 243 -14.46 15.43 29.12
CA GLY A 243 -15.24 15.64 27.90
C GLY A 243 -14.55 16.56 26.90
N ALA A 244 -14.39 17.83 27.26
CA ALA A 244 -13.80 18.85 26.41
C ALA A 244 -12.34 18.53 26.06
N THR A 245 -11.54 18.05 27.02
CA THR A 245 -10.15 17.62 26.78
C THR A 245 -10.04 16.51 25.73
N ILE A 246 -10.86 15.46 25.81
CA ILE A 246 -10.84 14.36 24.81
C ILE A 246 -11.38 14.86 23.47
N HIS A 247 -12.42 15.70 23.49
CA HIS A 247 -12.93 16.34 22.27
C HIS A 247 -11.86 17.14 21.53
N TRP A 248 -11.10 17.95 22.26
CA TRP A 248 -10.01 18.76 21.72
C TRP A 248 -8.79 17.91 21.31
N SER A 249 -8.45 16.88 22.08
CA SER A 249 -7.40 15.92 21.72
C SER A 249 -7.67 15.27 20.36
N CYS A 250 -8.93 14.96 20.06
CA CYS A 250 -9.31 14.41 18.76
C CYS A 250 -8.94 15.36 17.62
N PHE A 251 -9.14 16.67 17.78
CA PHE A 251 -8.80 17.64 16.73
C PHE A 251 -7.32 17.56 16.34
N THR A 252 -6.41 17.36 17.29
CA THR A 252 -4.98 17.27 16.98
C THR A 252 -4.56 15.87 16.52
N ILE A 253 -5.10 14.82 17.14
CA ILE A 253 -4.72 13.42 16.84
C ILE A 253 -5.24 12.95 15.48
N THR A 254 -6.46 13.37 15.11
CA THR A 254 -7.18 12.79 13.97
C THR A 254 -7.27 13.72 12.76
N ASN A 255 -6.73 14.94 12.80
CA ASN A 255 -6.81 15.90 11.70
C ASN A 255 -5.63 15.74 10.73
N GLN A 256 -5.96 15.48 9.47
CA GLN A 256 -4.97 15.24 8.41
C GLN A 256 -4.03 16.43 8.18
N ALA A 257 -4.52 17.67 8.22
CA ALA A 257 -3.69 18.84 7.93
C ALA A 257 -2.69 19.15 9.06
N GLU A 258 -3.07 18.93 10.33
CA GLU A 258 -2.15 19.04 11.46
C GLU A 258 -1.03 17.99 11.40
N PHE A 259 -1.39 16.76 11.00
CA PHE A 259 -0.41 15.70 10.77
C PHE A 259 0.58 16.06 9.64
N GLN A 260 0.10 16.63 8.53
CA GLN A 260 0.96 17.10 7.42
C GLN A 260 1.92 18.21 7.86
N LYS A 261 1.47 19.18 8.66
CA LYS A 261 2.33 20.21 9.25
C LYS A 261 3.43 19.60 10.11
N CYS A 262 3.12 18.58 10.90
CA CYS A 262 4.13 17.84 11.67
C CYS A 262 5.15 17.09 10.80
N GLN A 263 4.78 16.67 9.59
CA GLN A 263 5.68 16.03 8.64
C GLN A 263 6.61 17.01 7.90
N SER A 264 6.35 18.32 8.01
CA SER A 264 7.14 19.36 7.33
C SER A 264 8.48 19.68 8.00
N VAL A 265 8.74 19.14 9.20
CA VAL A 265 10.01 19.27 9.92
C VAL A 265 10.88 18.02 9.73
N SER A 266 12.19 18.20 9.84
CA SER A 266 13.15 17.18 9.41
C SER A 266 13.25 15.95 10.31
N THR A 267 12.81 16.02 11.57
CA THR A 267 12.97 14.91 12.54
C THR A 267 11.76 14.78 13.46
N LEU A 268 11.52 13.55 13.94
CA LEU A 268 10.47 13.25 14.92
C LEU A 268 10.61 14.10 16.19
N LYS A 269 11.83 14.24 16.73
CA LYS A 269 12.05 15.06 17.95
C LYS A 269 11.62 16.52 17.75
N LYS A 270 11.89 17.10 16.57
CA LYS A 270 11.43 18.46 16.25
C LYS A 270 9.90 18.51 16.15
N ALA A 271 9.27 17.52 15.53
CA ALA A 271 7.82 17.44 15.43
C ALA A 271 7.14 17.31 16.81
N GLN A 272 7.68 16.45 17.68
CA GLN A 272 7.22 16.29 19.07
C GLN A 272 7.30 17.60 19.84
N PHE A 273 8.42 18.32 19.70
CA PHE A 273 8.60 19.61 20.35
C PHE A 273 7.61 20.66 19.86
N CYS A 274 7.33 20.71 18.54
CA CYS A 274 6.30 21.60 17.98
C CYS A 274 4.92 21.33 18.59
N VAL A 275 4.55 20.06 18.73
CA VAL A 275 3.25 19.65 19.28
C VAL A 275 3.12 19.96 20.78
N VAL A 276 4.19 19.79 21.56
CA VAL A 276 4.18 20.14 22.99
C VAL A 276 3.96 21.65 23.14
N LEU A 277 4.74 22.47 22.42
CA LEU A 277 4.57 23.92 22.44
C LEU A 277 3.18 24.36 21.96
N TYR A 278 2.63 23.66 20.97
CA TYR A 278 1.26 23.86 20.51
C TYR A 278 0.23 23.76 21.64
N GLY A 279 0.30 22.72 22.48
CA GLY A 279 -0.64 22.54 23.59
C GLY A 279 -0.62 23.70 24.59
N PHE A 280 0.58 24.22 24.91
CA PHE A 280 0.73 25.43 25.74
C PHE A 280 0.19 26.69 25.06
N GLY A 281 0.46 26.87 23.76
CA GLY A 281 -0.01 28.02 22.99
C GLY A 281 -1.53 28.11 22.92
N VAL A 282 -2.20 26.98 22.63
CA VAL A 282 -3.68 26.96 22.59
C VAL A 282 -4.26 27.16 23.99
N GLY A 283 -3.69 26.52 25.01
CA GLY A 283 -4.11 26.71 26.40
C GLY A 283 -4.05 28.18 26.85
N ALA A 284 -2.97 28.89 26.49
CA ALA A 284 -2.82 30.31 26.80
C ALA A 284 -3.88 31.19 26.12
N LEU A 285 -4.23 30.90 24.86
CA LEU A 285 -5.25 31.68 24.15
C LEU A 285 -6.66 31.38 24.65
N VAL A 286 -6.97 30.12 24.98
CA VAL A 286 -8.24 29.78 25.64
C VAL A 286 -8.34 30.46 27.01
N PHE A 287 -7.26 30.51 27.78
CA PHE A 287 -7.22 31.26 29.04
C PHE A 287 -7.58 32.74 28.84
N LEU A 288 -7.03 33.41 27.81
CA LEU A 288 -7.39 34.80 27.49
C LEU A 288 -8.88 34.95 27.14
N THR A 289 -9.47 34.00 26.43
CA THR A 289 -10.92 34.03 26.15
C THR A 289 -11.78 33.90 27.41
N VAL A 290 -11.34 33.11 28.41
CA VAL A 290 -12.01 33.00 29.71
C VAL A 290 -11.93 34.32 30.47
N VAL A 291 -10.77 34.97 30.47
CA VAL A 291 -10.61 36.30 31.08
C VAL A 291 -11.55 37.31 30.40
N ASN A 292 -11.62 37.33 29.07
CA ASN A 292 -12.52 38.20 28.32
C ASN A 292 -13.99 38.00 28.69
N GLY A 293 -14.45 36.76 28.88
CA GLY A 293 -15.83 36.50 29.32
C GLY A 293 -16.15 37.06 30.71
N ASN A 294 -15.21 36.99 31.65
CA ASN A 294 -15.37 37.59 32.99
C ASN A 294 -15.36 39.12 32.94
N ILE A 295 -14.56 39.72 32.06
CA ILE A 295 -14.56 41.17 31.84
C ILE A 295 -15.91 41.62 31.28
N MET A 296 -16.43 40.92 30.26
CA MET A 296 -17.76 41.18 29.70
C MET A 296 -18.85 41.07 30.78
N TYR A 297 -18.77 40.05 31.63
CA TYR A 297 -19.72 39.89 32.74
C TYR A 297 -19.62 41.06 33.73
N THR A 298 -18.42 41.51 34.04
CA THR A 298 -18.20 42.65 34.95
C THR A 298 -18.83 43.92 34.39
N LYS A 299 -18.61 44.20 33.09
CA LYS A 299 -19.18 45.37 32.38
C LYS A 299 -20.71 45.37 32.38
N TYR A 300 -21.33 44.23 32.10
CA TYR A 300 -22.79 44.11 31.93
C TYR A 300 -23.53 43.50 33.12
N SER A 301 -22.85 43.26 34.25
CA SER A 301 -23.43 42.66 35.47
C SER A 301 -24.70 43.36 35.97
N LYS A 302 -24.84 44.67 35.71
CA LYS A 302 -26.00 45.49 36.10
C LYS A 302 -27.07 45.62 35.02
N CYS A 303 -26.73 45.41 33.75
CA CYS A 303 -27.63 45.60 32.61
C CYS A 303 -27.26 44.62 31.51
N ASP A 304 -28.00 43.51 31.42
CA ASP A 304 -27.71 42.41 30.49
C ASP A 304 -28.21 42.72 29.05
N PRO A 305 -27.32 42.75 28.04
CA PRO A 305 -27.67 43.02 26.65
C PRO A 305 -28.64 41.99 26.03
N LEU A 306 -28.64 40.75 26.52
CA LEU A 306 -29.54 39.69 26.04
C LEU A 306 -30.97 39.92 26.55
N SER A 307 -31.11 40.14 27.86
CA SER A 307 -32.42 40.41 28.50
C SER A 307 -33.07 41.69 27.98
N THR A 308 -32.28 42.71 27.64
CA THR A 308 -32.74 43.98 27.08
C THR A 308 -33.00 43.94 25.57
N ARG A 309 -32.79 42.79 24.91
CA ARG A 309 -32.92 42.58 23.45
C ARG A 309 -32.06 43.54 22.60
N GLN A 310 -30.93 43.99 23.14
CA GLN A 310 -29.89 44.68 22.37
C GLN A 310 -29.11 43.68 21.51
N VAL A 311 -28.99 42.44 22.01
CA VAL A 311 -28.40 41.30 21.33
C VAL A 311 -29.42 40.16 21.28
N TYR A 312 -29.56 39.49 20.13
CA TYR A 312 -30.55 38.43 19.92
C TYR A 312 -29.97 37.02 20.03
N ARG A 313 -28.65 36.86 19.87
CA ARG A 313 -27.98 35.56 19.91
C ARG A 313 -26.67 35.65 20.70
N ASP A 314 -26.31 34.56 21.37
CA ASP A 314 -25.13 34.48 22.24
C ASP A 314 -23.81 34.83 21.48
N ASP A 315 -23.72 34.47 20.20
CA ASP A 315 -22.54 34.69 19.34
C ASP A 315 -22.30 36.16 18.95
N GLN A 316 -23.26 37.05 19.19
CA GLN A 316 -23.14 38.50 18.92
C GLN A 316 -22.59 39.27 20.11
N LEU A 317 -22.50 38.65 21.29
CA LEU A 317 -22.21 39.34 22.55
C LEU A 317 -20.79 39.93 22.57
N LEU A 318 -19.79 39.17 22.10
CA LEU A 318 -18.41 39.65 22.06
C LEU A 318 -18.22 40.78 21.03
N PRO A 319 -18.68 40.66 19.76
CA PRO A 319 -18.65 41.79 18.83
C PRO A 319 -19.33 43.04 19.38
N TYR A 320 -20.50 42.90 20.01
CA TYR A 320 -21.20 44.00 20.66
C TYR A 320 -20.36 44.65 21.75
N TYR A 321 -19.79 43.84 22.66
CA TYR A 321 -18.91 44.32 23.73
C TYR A 321 -17.70 45.09 23.20
N VAL A 322 -17.06 44.60 22.13
CA VAL A 322 -15.91 45.27 21.53
C VAL A 322 -16.34 46.61 20.95
N LEU A 323 -17.43 46.66 20.18
CA LEU A 323 -17.94 47.91 19.61
C LEU A 323 -18.34 48.91 20.70
N ASP A 324 -18.89 48.46 21.82
CA ASP A 324 -19.26 49.31 22.97
C ASP A 324 -18.03 49.84 23.73
N THR A 325 -17.03 48.98 23.98
CA THR A 325 -15.88 49.32 24.83
C THR A 325 -14.75 50.03 24.08
N SER A 326 -14.62 49.79 22.79
CA SER A 326 -13.52 50.33 21.96
C SER A 326 -13.94 51.46 21.03
N ARG A 327 -15.19 51.94 21.11
CA ARG A 327 -15.72 53.00 20.24
C ARG A 327 -14.86 54.27 20.20
N GLU A 328 -14.22 54.58 21.32
CA GLU A 328 -13.42 55.80 21.49
C GLU A 328 -11.97 55.66 20.99
N ILE A 329 -11.54 54.45 20.61
CA ILE A 329 -10.16 54.17 20.16
C ILE A 329 -10.18 53.87 18.65
N PRO A 330 -9.74 54.81 17.81
CA PRO A 330 -9.70 54.63 16.36
C PRO A 330 -8.90 53.39 15.93
N GLY A 331 -9.48 52.54 15.09
CA GLY A 331 -8.82 51.38 14.45
C GLY A 331 -8.89 50.07 15.25
N LEU A 332 -9.27 50.14 16.52
CA LEU A 332 -9.31 48.96 17.39
C LEU A 332 -10.43 47.96 17.03
N PRO A 333 -11.67 48.39 16.70
CA PRO A 333 -12.69 47.49 16.16
C PRO A 333 -12.22 46.78 14.88
N GLY A 334 -11.55 47.49 13.97
CA GLY A 334 -10.96 46.93 12.76
C GLY A 334 -9.90 45.87 13.05
N ILE A 335 -8.98 46.13 13.99
CA ILE A 335 -7.95 45.16 14.42
C ILE A 335 -8.59 43.91 15.03
N PHE A 336 -9.65 44.06 15.81
CA PHE A 336 -10.35 42.92 16.40
C PHE A 336 -10.99 42.02 15.35
N ILE A 337 -11.81 42.60 14.48
CA ILE A 337 -12.47 41.86 13.41
C ILE A 337 -11.41 41.23 12.50
N ALA A 338 -10.33 41.93 12.16
CA ALA A 338 -9.21 41.35 11.43
C ALA A 338 -8.61 40.12 12.15
N GLY A 339 -8.48 40.17 13.48
CA GLY A 339 -8.03 39.05 14.29
C GLY A 339 -8.95 37.82 14.26
N ILE A 340 -10.28 38.03 14.32
CA ILE A 340 -11.27 36.94 14.17
C ILE A 340 -11.14 36.30 12.78
N PHE A 341 -10.99 37.12 11.73
CA PHE A 341 -10.83 36.61 10.37
C PHE A 341 -9.49 35.91 10.17
N CYS A 342 -8.40 36.36 10.79
CA CYS A 342 -7.13 35.64 10.81
C CYS A 342 -7.31 34.21 11.35
N ALA A 343 -7.95 34.06 12.50
CA ALA A 343 -8.23 32.76 13.11
C ALA A 343 -9.11 31.87 12.21
N ALA A 344 -10.14 32.46 11.59
CA ALA A 344 -11.04 31.76 10.69
C ALA A 344 -10.38 31.33 9.37
N LEU A 345 -9.59 32.21 8.75
CA LEU A 345 -8.85 31.94 7.51
C LEU A 345 -7.83 30.82 7.71
N SER A 346 -7.12 30.82 8.84
CA SER A 346 -6.18 29.74 9.17
C SER A 346 -6.92 28.41 9.33
N THR A 347 -8.02 28.39 10.10
CA THR A 347 -8.85 27.20 10.30
C THR A 347 -9.44 26.68 8.98
N TYR A 348 -9.94 27.58 8.12
CA TYR A 348 -10.56 27.22 6.85
C TYR A 348 -9.51 26.68 5.86
N SER A 349 -8.30 27.24 5.84
CA SER A 349 -7.20 26.73 4.99
C SER A 349 -6.80 25.30 5.37
N VAL A 350 -6.84 24.94 6.66
CA VAL A 350 -6.62 23.57 7.16
C VAL A 350 -7.73 22.63 6.69
N VAL A 351 -8.98 23.07 6.74
CA VAL A 351 -10.13 22.31 6.22
C VAL A 351 -9.99 22.04 4.73
N LEU A 352 -9.67 23.06 3.92
CA LEU A 352 -9.46 22.91 2.47
C LEU A 352 -8.34 21.91 2.14
N ASN A 353 -7.19 22.02 2.81
CA ASN A 353 -6.04 21.12 2.60
C ASN A 353 -6.33 19.69 3.04
N ALA A 354 -7.00 19.51 4.19
CA ALA A 354 -7.32 18.20 4.72
C ALA A 354 -8.27 17.44 3.79
N VAL A 355 -9.34 18.09 3.32
CA VAL A 355 -10.31 17.49 2.38
C VAL A 355 -9.64 17.14 1.06
N ALA A 356 -8.84 18.04 0.50
CA ALA A 356 -8.16 17.78 -0.77
C ALA A 356 -7.13 16.66 -0.67
N GLY A 357 -6.38 16.59 0.43
CA GLY A 357 -5.42 15.52 0.70
C GLY A 357 -6.09 14.15 0.81
N VAL A 358 -7.16 14.06 1.61
CA VAL A 358 -7.96 12.83 1.82
C VAL A 358 -8.64 12.41 0.52
N ILE A 359 -9.36 13.32 -0.15
CA ILE A 359 -10.09 12.95 -1.37
C ILE A 359 -9.14 12.46 -2.46
N TYR A 360 -8.00 13.11 -2.62
CA TYR A 360 -7.01 12.69 -3.60
C TYR A 360 -6.39 11.33 -3.25
N GLU A 361 -5.84 11.17 -2.04
CA GLU A 361 -5.09 9.97 -1.66
C GLU A 361 -5.97 8.74 -1.41
N ASP A 362 -7.20 8.93 -0.92
CA ASP A 362 -8.10 7.84 -0.51
C ASP A 362 -9.13 7.47 -1.59
N TYR A 363 -9.63 8.45 -2.36
CA TYR A 363 -10.62 8.20 -3.42
C TYR A 363 -10.02 8.28 -4.83
N LEU A 364 -9.57 9.46 -5.27
CA LEU A 364 -9.26 9.71 -6.69
C LEU A 364 -8.06 8.90 -7.20
N LYS A 365 -6.99 8.79 -6.40
CA LYS A 365 -5.77 8.06 -6.78
C LYS A 365 -6.04 6.60 -7.14
N ARG A 366 -7.06 5.97 -6.54
CA ARG A 366 -7.44 4.58 -6.82
C ARG A 366 -8.06 4.39 -8.21
N PHE A 367 -8.67 5.43 -8.77
CA PHE A 367 -9.39 5.38 -10.06
C PHE A 367 -8.66 6.08 -11.21
N LEU A 368 -7.58 6.82 -10.94
CA LEU A 368 -6.80 7.52 -11.97
C LEU A 368 -5.75 6.60 -12.60
N SER A 369 -5.64 6.63 -13.94
CA SER A 369 -4.56 5.97 -14.67
C SER A 369 -3.18 6.54 -14.29
N PRO A 370 -2.09 5.76 -14.36
CA PRO A 370 -0.74 6.20 -13.97
C PRO A 370 -0.28 7.49 -14.67
N GLU A 371 -0.72 7.70 -15.91
CA GLU A 371 -0.42 8.90 -16.70
C GLU A 371 -1.15 10.15 -16.17
N LYS A 372 -2.42 10.02 -15.76
CA LYS A 372 -3.18 11.09 -15.10
C LYS A 372 -2.71 11.36 -13.68
N GLN A 373 -2.12 10.38 -13.01
CA GLN A 373 -1.46 10.57 -11.71
C GLN A 373 -0.21 11.46 -11.81
N LYS A 374 0.38 11.61 -12.99
CA LYS A 374 1.50 12.53 -13.23
C LYS A 374 1.08 14.01 -13.13
N ASN A 375 -0.21 14.32 -13.37
CA ASN A 375 -0.81 15.65 -13.17
C ASN A 375 -1.57 15.74 -11.82
N ARG A 376 -0.93 15.23 -10.76
CA ARG A 376 -1.49 15.16 -9.41
C ARG A 376 -1.77 16.52 -8.78
N GLU A 377 -0.86 17.47 -8.95
CA GLU A 377 -1.01 18.83 -8.41
C GLU A 377 -2.26 19.51 -8.96
N GLY A 378 -2.53 19.37 -10.27
CA GLY A 378 -3.75 19.86 -10.90
C GLY A 378 -5.02 19.17 -10.39
N ALA A 379 -4.96 17.90 -9.99
CA ALA A 379 -6.10 17.18 -9.42
C ALA A 379 -6.41 17.61 -7.98
N ILE A 380 -5.36 17.79 -7.15
CA ILE A 380 -5.50 18.33 -5.79
C ILE A 380 -6.05 19.76 -5.86
N LEU A 381 -5.49 20.60 -6.73
CA LEU A 381 -5.97 21.96 -6.98
C LEU A 381 -7.46 21.99 -7.36
N LYS A 382 -7.89 21.18 -8.32
CA LYS A 382 -9.31 21.08 -8.71
C LYS A 382 -10.20 20.64 -7.55
N THR A 383 -9.71 19.76 -6.68
CA THR A 383 -10.45 19.29 -5.51
C THR A 383 -10.61 20.40 -4.46
N ILE A 384 -9.55 21.17 -4.20
CA ILE A 384 -9.60 22.35 -3.33
C ILE A 384 -10.63 23.35 -3.85
N VAL A 385 -10.55 23.69 -5.15
CA VAL A 385 -11.48 24.63 -5.80
C VAL A 385 -12.92 24.13 -5.72
N CYS A 386 -13.16 22.87 -6.06
CA CYS A 386 -14.49 22.27 -6.03
C CYS A 386 -15.09 22.30 -4.61
N TYR A 387 -14.33 21.85 -3.62
CA TYR A 387 -14.80 21.84 -2.24
C TYR A 387 -15.01 23.25 -1.68
N GLY A 388 -14.14 24.22 -1.99
CA GLY A 388 -14.34 25.60 -1.56
C GLY A 388 -15.60 26.24 -2.15
N VAL A 389 -15.96 25.93 -3.40
CA VAL A 389 -17.24 26.35 -3.99
C VAL A 389 -18.41 25.70 -3.25
N VAL A 390 -18.37 24.38 -3.02
CA VAL A 390 -19.40 23.66 -2.25
C VAL A 390 -19.54 24.22 -0.84
N SER A 391 -18.44 24.46 -0.13
CA SER A 391 -18.43 25.02 1.22
C SER A 391 -19.04 26.42 1.25
N THR A 392 -18.83 27.22 0.20
CA THR A 392 -19.43 28.55 0.08
C THR A 392 -20.94 28.47 -0.14
N LEU A 393 -21.41 27.54 -0.98
CA LEU A 393 -22.84 27.30 -1.20
C LEU A 393 -23.54 26.78 0.06
N LEU A 394 -22.87 25.91 0.83
CA LEU A 394 -23.39 25.38 2.10
C LEU A 394 -23.57 26.46 3.18
N VAL A 395 -22.95 27.65 3.04
CA VAL A 395 -23.23 28.79 3.94
C VAL A 395 -24.71 29.19 3.89
N LEU A 396 -25.36 29.07 2.73
CA LEU A 396 -26.80 29.32 2.57
C LEU A 396 -27.64 28.37 3.44
N LEU A 397 -27.21 27.11 3.54
CA LEU A 397 -27.85 26.12 4.40
C LEU A 397 -27.60 26.43 5.87
N VAL A 398 -26.37 26.81 6.25
CA VAL A 398 -26.03 27.17 7.64
C VAL A 398 -26.86 28.36 8.13
N GLN A 399 -27.12 29.34 7.26
CA GLN A 399 -27.96 30.49 7.60
C GLN A 399 -29.41 30.10 7.95
N SER A 400 -29.92 28.98 7.42
CA SER A 400 -31.27 28.48 7.70
C SER A 400 -31.40 27.72 9.03
N LEU A 401 -30.28 27.40 9.70
CA LEU A 401 -30.29 26.69 10.98
C LEU A 401 -30.55 27.68 12.13
N SER A 402 -31.48 27.32 13.02
CA SER A 402 -31.82 28.11 14.21
C SER A 402 -30.68 28.12 15.24
N GLU A 403 -30.02 26.98 15.46
CA GLU A 403 -28.90 26.81 16.39
C GLU A 403 -27.68 26.16 15.72
N ILE A 404 -26.68 26.97 15.36
CA ILE A 404 -25.53 26.52 14.55
C ILE A 404 -24.48 25.79 15.40
N VAL A 405 -24.13 26.32 16.57
CA VAL A 405 -23.05 25.80 17.42
C VAL A 405 -23.40 24.41 17.99
N PRO A 406 -24.59 24.17 18.59
CA PRO A 406 -24.97 22.86 19.12
C PRO A 406 -25.09 21.78 18.03
N PHE A 407 -25.66 22.14 16.88
CA PHE A 407 -25.72 21.26 15.71
C PHE A 407 -24.32 20.84 15.26
N MET A 408 -23.41 21.81 15.10
CA MET A 408 -22.02 21.55 14.69
C MET A 408 -21.30 20.65 15.70
N ILE A 409 -21.39 20.96 17.00
CA ILE A 409 -20.72 20.17 18.04
C ILE A 409 -21.27 18.74 18.06
N THR A 410 -22.57 18.55 17.83
CA THR A 410 -23.21 17.23 17.77
C THR A 410 -22.69 16.41 16.57
N VAL A 411 -22.72 16.99 15.36
CA VAL A 411 -22.18 16.34 14.15
C VAL A 411 -20.70 16.01 14.33
N GLN A 412 -19.94 16.92 14.95
CA GLN A 412 -18.55 16.69 15.25
C GLN A 412 -18.33 15.61 16.31
N ALA A 413 -19.13 15.56 17.37
CA ALA A 413 -18.97 14.59 18.44
C ALA A 413 -19.19 13.16 17.94
N ILE A 414 -20.17 12.94 17.04
CA ILE A 414 -20.48 11.64 16.43
C ILE A 414 -19.24 11.07 15.72
N GLY A 415 -18.64 11.84 14.82
CA GLY A 415 -17.52 11.35 14.03
C GLY A 415 -16.16 11.39 14.75
N LYS A 416 -15.88 12.42 15.58
CA LYS A 416 -14.59 12.57 16.28
C LYS A 416 -14.42 11.43 17.28
N GLY A 417 -15.48 11.09 18.01
CA GLY A 417 -15.46 9.97 18.97
C GLY A 417 -15.10 8.66 18.28
N CYS A 418 -15.72 8.39 17.12
CA CYS A 418 -15.44 7.21 16.34
C CYS A 418 -13.98 7.16 15.82
N ILE A 419 -13.48 8.24 15.22
CA ILE A 419 -12.12 8.24 14.65
C ILE A 419 -11.05 8.18 15.75
N LEU A 420 -11.23 8.90 16.85
CA LEU A 420 -10.30 8.83 17.99
C LEU A 420 -10.30 7.43 18.62
N GLY A 421 -11.48 6.84 18.78
CA GLY A 421 -11.62 5.48 19.28
C GLY A 421 -10.92 4.46 18.38
N LEU A 422 -11.06 4.59 17.05
CA LEU A 422 -10.31 3.78 16.10
C LEU A 422 -8.79 4.01 16.19
N MET A 423 -8.35 5.26 16.39
CA MET A 423 -6.92 5.56 16.53
C MET A 423 -6.33 4.95 17.81
N ILE A 424 -7.04 5.05 18.94
CA ILE A 424 -6.67 4.38 20.19
C ILE A 424 -6.65 2.86 20.00
N LEU A 425 -7.70 2.32 19.39
CA LEU A 425 -7.80 0.89 19.12
C LEU A 425 -6.65 0.40 18.22
N GLY A 426 -6.28 1.15 17.18
CA GLY A 426 -5.18 0.80 16.29
C GLY A 426 -3.78 0.92 16.93
N VAL A 427 -3.55 2.00 17.68
CA VAL A 427 -2.23 2.36 18.24
C VAL A 427 -1.96 1.66 19.57
N LEU A 428 -2.95 1.55 20.46
CA LEU A 428 -2.77 1.11 21.85
C LEU A 428 -3.33 -0.28 22.14
N VAL A 429 -4.23 -0.80 21.31
CA VAL A 429 -4.83 -2.12 21.53
C VAL A 429 -4.22 -3.14 20.57
N PRO A 430 -3.24 -3.95 21.02
CA PRO A 430 -2.56 -4.91 20.15
C PRO A 430 -3.52 -5.98 19.60
N VAL A 431 -4.56 -6.32 20.35
CA VAL A 431 -5.56 -7.34 20.00
C VAL A 431 -6.56 -6.86 18.93
N ALA A 432 -6.55 -5.57 18.59
CA ALA A 432 -7.48 -5.01 17.62
C ALA A 432 -7.27 -5.58 16.21
N ASN A 433 -8.36 -6.05 15.60
CA ASN A 433 -8.40 -6.54 14.23
C ASN A 433 -9.38 -5.71 13.37
N SER A 434 -9.38 -5.94 12.06
CA SER A 434 -10.18 -5.15 11.11
C SER A 434 -11.69 -5.31 11.31
N LYS A 435 -12.17 -6.53 11.62
CA LYS A 435 -13.59 -6.80 11.84
C LYS A 435 -14.09 -6.09 13.10
N GLY A 436 -13.34 -6.20 14.19
CA GLY A 436 -13.64 -5.53 15.44
C GLY A 436 -13.58 -4.01 15.31
N ALA A 437 -12.57 -3.46 14.64
CA ALA A 437 -12.51 -2.02 14.38
C ALA A 437 -13.72 -1.50 13.58
N ILE A 438 -14.13 -2.18 12.50
CA ILE A 438 -15.31 -1.81 11.71
C ILE A 438 -16.58 -1.93 12.55
N CYS A 439 -16.74 -3.03 13.29
CA CYS A 439 -17.87 -3.23 14.18
C CYS A 439 -17.97 -2.10 15.21
N GLY A 440 -16.86 -1.79 15.89
CA GLY A 440 -16.83 -0.75 16.91
C GLY A 440 -17.13 0.64 16.35
N ALA A 441 -16.64 0.93 15.13
CA ALA A 441 -16.95 2.17 14.44
C ALA A 441 -18.44 2.29 14.08
N ILE A 442 -19.03 1.24 13.51
CA ILE A 442 -20.45 1.23 13.13
C ILE A 442 -21.34 1.36 14.37
N VAL A 443 -21.06 0.60 15.43
CA VAL A 443 -21.84 0.66 16.68
C VAL A 443 -21.75 2.05 17.30
N ALA A 444 -20.56 2.65 17.33
CA ALA A 444 -20.40 4.01 17.81
C ALA A 444 -21.15 5.02 16.94
N LEU A 445 -21.07 4.95 15.61
CA LEU A 445 -21.79 5.86 14.73
C LEU A 445 -23.31 5.78 14.91
N VAL A 446 -23.87 4.56 15.01
CA VAL A 446 -25.32 4.35 15.20
C VAL A 446 -25.77 4.89 16.55
N LEU A 447 -25.11 4.50 17.65
CA LEU A 447 -25.49 4.94 18.99
C LEU A 447 -25.29 6.44 19.18
N MET A 448 -24.18 6.99 18.69
CA MET A 448 -23.94 8.43 18.80
C MET A 448 -24.87 9.25 17.91
N SER A 449 -25.28 8.74 16.75
CA SER A 449 -26.29 9.39 15.92
C SER A 449 -27.64 9.42 16.64
N TRP A 450 -28.03 8.31 17.26
CA TRP A 450 -29.28 8.24 18.05
C TRP A 450 -29.27 9.22 19.23
N ILE A 451 -28.17 9.30 19.98
CA ILE A 451 -28.01 10.25 21.10
C ILE A 451 -28.00 11.70 20.61
N GLY A 452 -27.20 11.98 19.57
CA GLY A 452 -27.01 13.32 19.04
C GLY A 452 -28.25 13.92 18.41
N PHE A 453 -28.91 13.20 17.50
CA PHE A 453 -30.15 13.68 16.88
C PHE A 453 -31.33 13.66 17.85
N GLY A 454 -31.39 12.71 18.79
CA GLY A 454 -32.39 12.71 19.86
C GLY A 454 -32.32 13.99 20.69
N ARG A 455 -31.11 14.43 21.06
CA ARG A 455 -30.92 15.71 21.75
C ARG A 455 -31.38 16.92 20.92
N LEU A 456 -31.04 16.96 19.63
CA LEU A 456 -31.45 18.06 18.75
C LEU A 456 -32.98 18.12 18.61
N TRP A 457 -33.65 16.97 18.54
CA TRP A 457 -35.11 16.88 18.42
C TRP A 457 -35.83 17.50 19.64
N TYR A 458 -35.43 17.13 20.86
CA TYR A 458 -36.03 17.70 22.08
C TYR A 458 -35.69 19.18 22.29
N SER A 459 -34.54 19.66 21.77
CA SER A 459 -34.17 21.08 21.81
C SER A 459 -35.07 21.94 20.90
N LEU A 460 -35.54 21.37 19.78
CA LEU A 460 -36.42 22.03 18.81
C LEU A 460 -37.87 22.16 19.31
N GLU A 461 -38.38 21.17 20.07
CA GLU A 461 -39.73 21.23 20.64
C GLU A 461 -39.85 22.30 21.75
N GLY A 462 -38.77 22.59 22.48
CA GLY A 462 -38.73 23.65 23.49
C GLY A 462 -38.71 25.09 22.95
N THR A 463 -38.49 25.29 21.65
CA THR A 463 -38.34 26.61 21.02
C THR A 463 -39.59 27.13 20.30
N LEU A 464 -40.67 26.34 20.20
CA LEU A 464 -41.91 26.74 19.51
C LEU A 464 -42.88 27.59 20.35
N GLN A 465 -42.53 27.97 21.58
CA GLN A 465 -43.45 28.67 22.49
C GLN A 465 -43.28 30.20 22.52
N HIS A 466 -42.76 30.82 21.45
CA HIS A 466 -42.68 32.29 21.33
C HIS A 466 -43.22 32.79 19.98
N CYS A 467 -44.55 32.72 19.86
CA CYS A 467 -45.41 33.66 19.15
C CYS A 467 -46.69 33.74 19.99
N ASP A 468 -47.35 34.86 20.30
CA ASP A 468 -47.07 36.29 20.26
C ASP A 468 -48.22 36.88 21.13
N VAL A 469 -48.03 38.02 21.78
CA VAL A 469 -49.12 38.82 22.40
C VAL A 469 -49.76 38.27 23.69
N SER A 470 -50.03 39.19 24.61
CA SER A 470 -50.78 39.05 25.86
C SER A 470 -52.12 38.32 25.69
N TYR A 471 -52.27 37.11 26.22
CA TYR A 471 -53.52 36.59 26.78
C TYR A 471 -53.23 35.40 27.71
N ASN A 472 -54.08 35.24 28.73
CA ASN A 472 -54.12 34.07 29.61
C ASN A 472 -54.14 32.78 28.77
N VAL A 473 -53.09 31.97 28.86
CA VAL A 473 -53.05 30.63 28.26
C VAL A 473 -52.76 29.61 29.35
N THR A 474 -53.74 28.73 29.53
CA THR A 474 -53.63 27.44 30.20
C THR A 474 -52.36 26.72 29.75
N THR A 475 -51.48 26.49 30.72
CA THR A 475 -50.28 25.66 30.61
C THR A 475 -50.62 24.26 30.12
N SER A 476 -50.21 23.93 28.89
CA SER A 476 -49.95 22.54 28.49
C SER A 476 -48.44 22.30 28.54
N PRO A 477 -48.00 21.07 28.85
CA PRO A 477 -46.99 20.84 29.86
C PRO A 477 -45.62 21.25 29.37
N ILE A 478 -44.92 22.01 30.21
CA ILE A 478 -43.47 21.92 30.31
C ILE A 478 -43.21 20.43 30.49
N HIS A 479 -42.63 19.74 29.50
CA HIS A 479 -42.08 18.42 29.78
C HIS A 479 -41.14 18.63 30.95
N ASN A 480 -41.46 18.01 32.10
CA ASN A 480 -40.56 18.08 33.24
C ASN A 480 -39.21 17.61 32.72
N GLN A 481 -38.13 18.26 33.14
CA GLN A 481 -36.78 17.83 32.71
C GLN A 481 -36.63 16.31 32.90
N GLU A 482 -37.33 15.73 33.89
CA GLU A 482 -37.52 14.31 34.20
C GLU A 482 -38.17 13.40 33.12
N ASP A 483 -38.87 13.95 32.12
CA ASP A 483 -39.50 13.16 31.03
C ASP A 483 -38.53 12.90 29.85
N ILE A 484 -37.47 13.69 29.72
CA ILE A 484 -36.50 13.57 28.62
C ILE A 484 -35.62 12.36 28.86
N PHE A 485 -35.43 11.46 27.90
CA PHE A 485 -34.57 10.28 28.10
C PHE A 485 -33.16 10.67 28.63
N ILE A 486 -32.68 9.98 29.68
CA ILE A 486 -31.52 10.41 30.47
C ILE A 486 -30.25 10.65 29.64
N LEU A 487 -30.04 9.84 28.59
CA LEU A 487 -28.88 9.97 27.69
C LEU A 487 -28.93 11.23 26.81
N TYR A 488 -30.11 11.81 26.57
CA TYR A 488 -30.24 13.07 25.82
C TYR A 488 -29.93 14.31 26.70
N ARG A 489 -29.95 14.14 28.03
CA ARG A 489 -29.63 15.21 28.99
C ARG A 489 -28.13 15.37 29.22
N VAL A 490 -27.34 14.30 29.07
CA VAL A 490 -25.88 14.31 29.31
C VAL A 490 -25.18 15.41 28.50
N SER A 491 -24.26 16.16 29.12
CA SER A 491 -23.52 17.24 28.45
C SER A 491 -22.93 16.82 27.09
N PHE A 492 -22.93 17.74 26.10
CA PHE A 492 -22.46 17.44 24.74
C PHE A 492 -20.96 17.15 24.73
N TRP A 493 -20.23 17.66 25.73
CA TRP A 493 -18.80 17.39 25.90
C TRP A 493 -18.51 15.91 26.12
N TYR A 494 -19.46 15.14 26.67
CA TYR A 494 -19.31 13.70 26.80
C TYR A 494 -19.56 12.93 25.51
N GLY A 495 -20.10 13.55 24.46
CA GLY A 495 -20.41 12.83 23.20
C GLY A 495 -19.16 12.20 22.57
N THR A 496 -18.04 12.94 22.53
CA THR A 496 -16.77 12.43 21.98
C THR A 496 -16.14 11.31 22.81
N PRO A 497 -15.96 11.43 24.13
CA PRO A 497 -15.41 10.33 24.94
C PRO A 497 -16.34 9.12 25.00
N ILE A 498 -17.67 9.30 25.00
CA ILE A 498 -18.62 8.17 24.93
C ILE A 498 -18.46 7.45 23.59
N GLY A 499 -18.46 8.17 22.46
CA GLY A 499 -18.25 7.57 21.15
C GLY A 499 -16.89 6.85 21.04
N CYS A 500 -15.84 7.44 21.60
CA CYS A 500 -14.52 6.85 21.69
C CYS A 500 -14.52 5.57 22.53
N LEU A 501 -15.12 5.61 23.72
CA LEU A 501 -15.21 4.47 24.62
C LEU A 501 -16.02 3.33 23.98
N ILE A 502 -17.17 3.63 23.37
CA ILE A 502 -17.97 2.66 22.64
C ILE A 502 -17.12 2.00 21.56
N THR A 503 -16.45 2.81 20.72
CA THR A 503 -15.60 2.29 19.63
C THR A 503 -14.49 1.38 20.16
N VAL A 504 -13.79 1.77 21.22
CA VAL A 504 -12.70 0.99 21.80
C VAL A 504 -13.22 -0.27 22.47
N VAL A 505 -14.26 -0.19 23.29
CA VAL A 505 -14.82 -1.34 24.03
C VAL A 505 -15.45 -2.33 23.07
N THR A 506 -16.41 -1.89 22.26
CA THR A 506 -17.08 -2.77 21.29
C THR A 506 -16.11 -3.26 20.24
N GLY A 507 -15.16 -2.42 19.80
CA GLY A 507 -14.13 -2.83 18.86
C GLY A 507 -13.14 -3.83 19.44
N THR A 508 -12.77 -3.71 20.72
CA THR A 508 -11.90 -4.68 21.41
C THR A 508 -12.65 -5.99 21.66
N VAL A 509 -13.89 -5.93 22.17
CA VAL A 509 -14.73 -7.11 22.41
C VAL A 509 -15.02 -7.82 21.09
N ALA A 510 -15.44 -7.10 20.05
CA ALA A 510 -15.62 -7.68 18.73
C ALA A 510 -14.31 -8.22 18.16
N SER A 511 -13.17 -7.56 18.39
CA SER A 511 -11.86 -8.11 17.98
C SER A 511 -11.50 -9.38 18.73
N LEU A 512 -11.89 -9.51 20.01
CA LEU A 512 -11.70 -10.71 20.82
C LEU A 512 -12.66 -11.84 20.43
N LEU A 513 -13.91 -11.53 20.08
CA LEU A 513 -14.94 -12.49 19.67
C LEU A 513 -14.76 -12.95 18.22
N THR A 514 -14.31 -12.04 17.36
CA THR A 514 -13.92 -12.33 15.97
C THR A 514 -12.44 -12.66 15.87
N ARG A 515 -11.79 -12.89 17.02
CA ARG A 515 -10.48 -13.52 17.10
C ARG A 515 -10.67 -14.97 16.71
N ASN A 516 -10.83 -15.17 15.40
CA ASN A 516 -10.34 -16.37 14.77
C ASN A 516 -8.90 -16.52 15.28
N ASP A 517 -8.51 -17.72 15.69
CA ASP A 517 -7.10 -18.09 15.89
C ASP A 517 -6.33 -17.89 14.57
N GLN A 518 -6.12 -16.64 14.17
CA GLN A 518 -5.00 -16.26 13.35
C GLN A 518 -3.81 -16.31 14.30
N GLU A 519 -3.14 -17.45 14.19
CA GLU A 519 -1.78 -17.70 14.64
C GLU A 519 -0.98 -16.41 14.78
N SER A 520 -0.30 -16.28 15.92
CA SER A 520 0.85 -15.41 16.08
C SER A 520 1.70 -15.45 14.81
N VAL A 521 1.68 -14.39 14.00
CA VAL A 521 2.61 -14.25 12.87
C VAL A 521 4.00 -14.21 13.52
N VAL A 522 4.74 -15.30 13.39
CA VAL A 522 6.11 -15.41 13.89
C VAL A 522 6.96 -14.53 13.00
N TYR A 523 7.28 -13.32 13.48
CA TYR A 523 8.25 -12.47 12.81
C TYR A 523 9.65 -13.07 12.95
N PHE A 524 10.50 -12.82 11.95
CA PHE A 524 11.93 -13.12 12.06
C PHE A 524 12.53 -12.62 13.37
N GLU A 525 13.22 -13.51 14.07
CA GLU A 525 14.09 -13.13 15.16
C GLU A 525 15.52 -12.85 14.66
N TRP A 526 16.39 -12.36 15.53
CA TRP A 526 17.74 -11.93 15.14
C TRP A 526 18.56 -13.05 14.47
N TYR A 527 18.37 -14.31 14.88
CA TYR A 527 19.06 -15.45 14.26
C TYR A 527 18.57 -15.76 12.84
N ASP A 528 17.30 -15.47 12.52
CA ASP A 528 16.77 -15.64 11.16
C ASP A 528 17.42 -14.62 10.21
N TYR A 529 17.56 -13.38 10.69
CA TYR A 529 18.30 -12.33 9.97
C TYR A 529 19.78 -12.69 9.79
N VAL A 530 20.41 -13.33 10.78
CA VAL A 530 21.81 -13.80 10.66
C VAL A 530 21.93 -14.88 9.58
N ALA A 531 21.07 -15.90 9.59
CA ALA A 531 21.09 -16.96 8.58
C ALA A 531 20.93 -16.39 7.16
N PHE A 532 19.96 -15.49 6.97
CA PHE A 532 19.73 -14.82 5.69
C PHE A 532 20.91 -13.94 5.26
N SER A 533 21.46 -13.14 6.18
CA SER A 533 22.58 -12.23 5.89
C SER A 533 23.87 -12.98 5.56
N VAL A 534 24.18 -14.06 6.27
CA VAL A 534 25.34 -14.91 6.01
C VAL A 534 25.28 -15.51 4.61
N MET A 535 24.11 -15.98 4.18
CA MET A 535 23.90 -16.50 2.83
C MET A 535 24.21 -15.45 1.75
N LEU A 536 23.76 -14.21 1.93
CA LEU A 536 24.04 -13.11 0.99
C LEU A 536 25.52 -12.73 0.97
N ILE A 537 26.16 -12.65 2.14
CA ILE A 537 27.58 -12.30 2.26
C ILE A 537 28.44 -13.36 1.56
N ILE A 538 28.16 -14.65 1.75
CA ILE A 538 28.92 -15.72 1.08
C ILE A 538 28.71 -15.67 -0.44
N SER A 539 27.49 -15.47 -0.91
CA SER A 539 27.19 -15.32 -2.34
C SER A 539 27.97 -14.15 -2.97
N LEU A 540 28.00 -13.01 -2.27
CA LEU A 540 28.76 -11.83 -2.69
C LEU A 540 30.28 -12.07 -2.65
N ALA A 541 30.78 -12.74 -1.61
CA ALA A 541 32.20 -13.07 -1.45
C ALA A 541 32.70 -13.98 -2.57
N ILE A 542 31.93 -15.00 -2.95
CA ILE A 542 32.28 -15.89 -4.07
C ILE A 542 32.37 -15.09 -5.38
N GLY A 543 31.36 -14.26 -5.69
CA GLY A 543 31.38 -13.52 -6.95
C GLY A 543 32.42 -12.41 -7.02
N THR A 544 32.72 -11.75 -5.90
CA THR A 544 33.83 -10.78 -5.81
C THR A 544 35.19 -11.46 -5.89
N TYR A 545 35.36 -12.65 -5.31
CA TYR A 545 36.58 -13.45 -5.43
C TYR A 545 36.93 -13.73 -6.90
N PHE A 546 35.97 -14.30 -7.65
CA PHE A 546 36.17 -14.57 -9.07
C PHE A 546 36.25 -13.30 -9.92
N GLY A 547 35.63 -12.20 -9.47
CA GLY A 547 35.68 -10.92 -10.16
C GLY A 547 37.05 -10.20 -10.09
N PHE A 548 37.65 -10.13 -8.90
CA PHE A 548 38.87 -9.36 -8.67
C PHE A 548 40.17 -10.18 -8.73
N TRP A 549 40.15 -11.42 -8.23
CA TRP A 549 41.35 -12.27 -8.15
C TRP A 549 41.50 -13.24 -9.32
N LYS A 550 40.41 -13.60 -10.02
CA LYS A 550 40.43 -14.42 -11.24
C LYS A 550 39.72 -13.73 -12.40
N LYS A 551 40.24 -12.57 -12.81
CA LYS A 551 39.64 -11.67 -13.81
C LYS A 551 39.13 -12.39 -15.05
N GLN A 552 37.90 -12.04 -15.44
CA GLN A 552 37.20 -12.56 -16.61
C GLN A 552 37.18 -11.49 -17.71
N ASP A 553 38.31 -11.32 -18.41
CA ASP A 553 38.55 -10.15 -19.29
C ASP A 553 38.13 -10.35 -20.75
N ASN A 554 37.97 -11.60 -21.21
CA ASN A 554 37.55 -11.92 -22.59
C ASN A 554 36.23 -12.70 -22.63
N LYS A 555 35.58 -12.74 -23.80
CA LYS A 555 34.28 -13.40 -24.01
C LYS A 555 34.29 -14.88 -23.62
N GLU A 556 35.30 -15.64 -24.03
CA GLU A 556 35.34 -17.09 -23.80
C GLU A 556 35.48 -17.42 -22.31
N GLU A 557 36.26 -16.63 -21.59
CA GLU A 557 36.41 -16.73 -20.14
C GLU A 557 35.10 -16.31 -19.44
N TYR A 558 34.51 -15.17 -19.83
CA TYR A 558 33.27 -14.65 -19.24
C TYR A 558 32.04 -15.55 -19.46
N LEU A 559 31.85 -16.06 -20.69
CA LEU A 559 30.66 -16.84 -21.08
C LEU A 559 30.84 -18.35 -20.95
N LEU A 560 32.06 -18.89 -21.08
CA LEU A 560 32.31 -20.35 -21.10
C LEU A 560 33.30 -20.81 -20.03
N GLY A 561 33.86 -19.91 -19.22
CA GLY A 561 34.80 -20.25 -18.16
C GLY A 561 36.09 -20.89 -18.69
N GLY A 562 36.49 -20.55 -19.91
CA GLY A 562 37.66 -21.12 -20.57
C GLY A 562 37.55 -22.63 -20.82
N LYS A 563 36.32 -23.19 -20.83
CA LYS A 563 36.04 -24.63 -21.04
C LYS A 563 36.77 -25.57 -20.07
N SER A 564 37.08 -25.08 -18.88
CA SER A 564 37.93 -25.77 -17.88
C SER A 564 37.16 -26.23 -16.63
N MET A 565 35.83 -26.12 -16.61
CA MET A 565 35.03 -26.40 -15.43
C MET A 565 34.92 -27.91 -15.14
N GLY A 566 34.80 -28.24 -13.85
CA GLY A 566 34.60 -29.61 -13.36
C GLY A 566 33.15 -30.09 -13.54
N VAL A 567 32.96 -31.42 -13.62
CA VAL A 567 31.63 -32.04 -13.81
C VAL A 567 30.69 -31.73 -12.64
N ILE A 568 31.15 -31.89 -11.40
CA ILE A 568 30.33 -31.70 -10.20
C ILE A 568 29.78 -30.26 -10.08
N PRO A 569 30.62 -29.19 -10.08
CA PRO A 569 30.10 -27.83 -9.93
C PRO A 569 29.19 -27.42 -11.09
N VAL A 570 29.49 -27.85 -12.32
CA VAL A 570 28.59 -27.61 -13.46
C VAL A 570 27.27 -28.33 -13.28
N THR A 571 27.28 -29.61 -12.90
CA THR A 571 26.06 -30.40 -12.66
C THR A 571 25.19 -29.76 -11.60
N ILE A 572 25.78 -29.39 -10.46
CA ILE A 572 25.06 -28.72 -9.38
C ILE A 572 24.48 -27.40 -9.89
N SER A 573 25.27 -26.59 -10.59
CA SER A 573 24.80 -25.32 -11.16
C SER A 573 23.68 -25.48 -12.19
N LEU A 574 23.66 -26.55 -13.00
CA LEU A 574 22.53 -26.88 -13.86
C LEU A 574 21.28 -27.18 -13.00
N ILE A 575 21.43 -28.00 -11.95
CA ILE A 575 20.32 -28.37 -11.06
C ILE A 575 19.75 -27.12 -10.37
N THR A 576 20.60 -26.29 -9.75
CA THR A 576 20.18 -25.12 -8.98
C THR A 576 19.48 -24.09 -9.87
N SER A 577 20.04 -23.76 -11.04
CA SER A 577 19.38 -22.76 -11.90
C SER A 577 18.06 -23.21 -12.48
N THR A 578 17.83 -24.51 -12.57
CA THR A 578 16.52 -25.09 -12.91
C THR A 578 15.57 -25.09 -11.71
N LEU A 579 16.09 -25.28 -10.50
CA LEU A 579 15.37 -25.13 -9.24
C LEU A 579 15.24 -23.65 -8.86
N SER A 580 14.40 -22.94 -9.59
CA SER A 580 14.02 -21.58 -9.20
C SER A 580 13.28 -21.57 -7.84
N GLY A 581 13.22 -20.40 -7.20
CA GLY A 581 12.35 -20.19 -6.04
C GLY A 581 10.88 -20.51 -6.33
N VAL A 582 10.46 -20.37 -7.59
CA VAL A 582 9.12 -20.78 -8.06
C VAL A 582 8.94 -22.28 -7.85
N THR A 583 9.93 -23.10 -8.21
CA THR A 583 9.82 -24.56 -8.08
C THR A 583 9.66 -24.98 -6.62
N VAL A 584 10.46 -24.39 -5.72
CA VAL A 584 10.46 -24.75 -4.30
C VAL A 584 9.15 -24.38 -3.61
N MET A 585 8.49 -23.28 -4.00
CA MET A 585 7.25 -22.81 -3.35
C MET A 585 5.97 -23.24 -4.08
N ALA A 586 5.94 -23.18 -5.42
CA ALA A 586 4.72 -23.42 -6.19
C ALA A 586 4.36 -24.91 -6.24
N TYR A 587 5.31 -25.83 -6.43
CA TYR A 587 5.00 -27.26 -6.53
C TYR A 587 4.43 -27.88 -5.25
N PRO A 588 4.91 -27.54 -4.03
CA PRO A 588 4.25 -28.00 -2.80
C PRO A 588 2.80 -27.50 -2.68
N ALA A 589 2.53 -26.24 -3.04
CA ALA A 589 1.17 -25.69 -3.07
C ALA A 589 0.30 -26.36 -4.14
N ASP A 590 0.90 -26.71 -5.28
CA ASP A 590 0.24 -27.44 -6.36
C ASP A 590 -0.20 -28.84 -5.90
N VAL A 591 0.70 -29.57 -5.26
CA VAL A 591 0.43 -30.91 -4.73
C VAL A 591 -0.62 -30.90 -3.63
N TYR A 592 -0.61 -29.86 -2.79
CA TYR A 592 -1.64 -29.65 -1.77
C TYR A 592 -3.05 -29.56 -2.37
N LYS A 593 -3.21 -28.78 -3.44
CA LYS A 593 -4.51 -28.43 -4.05
C LYS A 593 -5.00 -29.47 -5.07
N TYR A 594 -4.08 -30.05 -5.84
CA TYR A 594 -4.43 -30.93 -6.97
C TYR A 594 -3.92 -32.36 -6.84
N GLY A 595 -3.01 -32.63 -5.91
CA GLY A 595 -2.51 -33.98 -5.60
C GLY A 595 -1.12 -34.28 -6.16
N SER A 596 -0.64 -35.48 -5.87
CA SER A 596 0.75 -35.92 -6.09
C SER A 596 1.03 -36.48 -7.48
N ILE A 597 0.14 -36.28 -8.47
CA ILE A 597 0.33 -36.83 -9.82
C ILE A 597 1.60 -36.31 -10.51
N THR A 598 2.07 -35.13 -10.09
CA THR A 598 3.35 -34.52 -10.43
C THR A 598 4.55 -35.45 -10.17
N LEU A 599 4.40 -36.49 -9.34
CA LEU A 599 5.42 -37.53 -9.13
C LEU A 599 5.88 -38.19 -10.44
N TRP A 600 5.03 -38.27 -11.47
CA TRP A 600 5.42 -38.77 -12.80
C TRP A 600 6.53 -37.93 -13.46
N LEU A 601 6.66 -36.66 -13.09
CA LEU A 601 7.76 -35.80 -13.55
C LEU A 601 9.11 -36.24 -13.00
N CYS A 602 9.17 -36.86 -11.81
CA CYS A 602 10.40 -37.43 -11.27
C CYS A 602 10.98 -38.54 -12.16
N ILE A 603 10.13 -39.22 -12.95
CA ILE A 603 10.55 -40.23 -13.93
C ILE A 603 10.86 -39.58 -15.29
N ALA A 604 10.03 -38.62 -15.71
CA ALA A 604 10.20 -37.94 -16.98
C ALA A 604 11.48 -37.08 -17.08
N ILE A 605 11.84 -36.36 -16.01
CA ILE A 605 12.97 -35.43 -16.02
C ILE A 605 14.32 -36.14 -16.27
N PRO A 606 14.64 -37.28 -15.60
CA PRO A 606 15.84 -38.05 -15.93
C PRO A 606 15.86 -38.54 -17.37
N ILE A 607 14.72 -38.98 -17.91
CA ILE A 607 14.60 -39.41 -19.33
C ILE A 607 14.94 -38.24 -20.26
N ASN A 608 14.43 -37.03 -19.97
CA ASN A 608 14.79 -35.83 -20.73
C ASN A 608 16.28 -35.51 -20.65
N GLY A 609 16.93 -35.72 -19.49
CA GLY A 609 18.39 -35.61 -19.34
C GLY A 609 19.15 -36.60 -20.24
N PHE A 610 18.68 -37.84 -20.35
CA PHE A 610 19.23 -38.83 -21.28
C PHE A 610 19.02 -38.42 -22.75
N ILE A 611 17.81 -37.97 -23.11
CA ILE A 611 17.51 -37.48 -24.46
C ILE A 611 18.44 -36.31 -24.79
N TYR A 612 18.62 -35.37 -23.88
CA TYR A 612 19.52 -34.24 -24.08
C TYR A 612 20.96 -34.70 -24.33
N ALA A 613 21.50 -35.59 -23.48
CA ALA A 613 22.87 -36.06 -23.56
C ALA A 613 23.22 -36.79 -24.88
N TYR A 614 22.29 -37.57 -25.42
CA TYR A 614 22.55 -38.43 -26.58
C TYR A 614 21.96 -37.94 -27.90
N VAL A 615 20.86 -37.19 -27.87
CA VAL A 615 20.15 -36.77 -29.08
C VAL A 615 20.58 -35.36 -29.51
N PHE A 616 20.53 -34.39 -28.59
CA PHE A 616 20.66 -32.97 -28.89
C PHE A 616 22.09 -32.43 -28.63
N LEU A 617 22.62 -32.65 -27.42
CA LEU A 617 23.92 -32.12 -26.99
C LEU A 617 25.10 -32.48 -27.93
N PRO A 618 25.18 -33.70 -28.51
CA PRO A 618 26.26 -34.05 -29.43
C PRO A 618 26.26 -33.20 -30.72
N VAL A 619 25.08 -32.78 -31.18
CA VAL A 619 24.94 -31.94 -32.38
C VAL A 619 25.48 -30.55 -32.10
N TYR A 620 25.05 -29.93 -30.99
CA TYR A 620 25.47 -28.58 -30.63
C TYR A 620 26.97 -28.49 -30.32
N MET A 621 27.52 -29.48 -29.59
CA MET A 621 28.93 -29.53 -29.26
C MET A 621 29.82 -29.71 -30.51
N LYS A 622 29.39 -30.53 -31.49
CA LYS A 622 30.10 -30.72 -32.77
C LYS A 622 29.98 -29.54 -33.72
N ALA A 623 28.84 -28.84 -33.70
CA ALA A 623 28.64 -27.63 -34.50
C ALA A 623 29.45 -26.42 -33.96
N GLU A 624 30.13 -26.59 -32.83
CA GLU A 624 30.96 -25.59 -32.14
C GLU A 624 30.26 -24.24 -31.92
N VAL A 625 28.94 -24.28 -31.73
CA VAL A 625 28.13 -23.09 -31.53
C VAL A 625 28.25 -22.56 -30.09
N THR A 626 28.15 -21.25 -29.95
CA THR A 626 28.08 -20.58 -28.64
C THR A 626 26.64 -20.32 -28.19
N SER A 627 25.73 -20.20 -29.16
CA SER A 627 24.28 -20.08 -28.96
C SER A 627 23.56 -21.25 -29.64
N LEU A 628 22.53 -21.82 -29.00
CA LEU A 628 21.60 -22.78 -29.61
C LEU A 628 20.95 -22.21 -30.88
N TYR A 629 20.82 -20.88 -30.95
CA TYR A 629 20.22 -20.20 -32.09
C TYR A 629 21.21 -20.01 -33.23
N GLU A 630 22.52 -19.97 -32.96
CA GLU A 630 23.56 -20.05 -33.98
C GLU A 630 23.48 -21.39 -34.74
N TYR A 631 23.12 -22.48 -34.05
CA TYR A 631 22.84 -23.76 -34.70
C TYR A 631 21.67 -23.66 -35.69
N LEU A 632 20.59 -22.96 -35.34
CA LEU A 632 19.46 -22.75 -36.25
C LEU A 632 19.85 -21.96 -37.51
N GLU A 633 20.81 -21.04 -37.40
CA GLU A 633 21.35 -20.36 -38.58
C GLU A 633 22.17 -21.30 -39.46
N LYS A 634 23.08 -22.09 -38.86
CA LYS A 634 23.87 -23.10 -39.61
C LYS A 634 22.96 -24.14 -40.28
N ARG A 635 21.84 -24.50 -39.63
CA ARG A 635 20.91 -25.54 -40.12
C ARG A 635 19.86 -25.02 -41.10
N PHE A 636 19.39 -23.78 -40.93
CA PHE A 636 18.28 -23.23 -41.67
C PHE A 636 18.60 -21.87 -42.27
N SER A 637 18.50 -20.81 -41.46
CA SER A 637 18.66 -19.43 -41.94
C SER A 637 18.87 -18.46 -40.79
N SER A 638 19.40 -17.29 -41.13
CA SER A 638 19.53 -16.14 -40.23
C SER A 638 18.20 -15.72 -39.60
N ALA A 639 17.09 -15.78 -40.35
CA ALA A 639 15.77 -15.44 -39.83
C ALA A 639 15.33 -16.40 -38.72
N SER A 640 15.65 -17.69 -38.84
CA SER A 640 15.34 -18.69 -37.80
C SER A 640 16.10 -18.43 -36.51
N ARG A 641 17.37 -18.00 -36.61
CA ARG A 641 18.17 -17.57 -35.44
C ARG A 641 17.57 -16.35 -34.78
N ILE A 642 17.32 -15.28 -35.53
CA ILE A 642 16.80 -14.02 -34.98
C ILE A 642 15.44 -14.25 -34.30
N LEU A 643 14.54 -15.00 -34.92
CA LEU A 643 13.25 -15.34 -34.32
C LEU A 643 13.42 -16.05 -32.97
N ALA A 644 14.28 -17.08 -32.92
CA ALA A 644 14.52 -17.83 -31.70
C ALA A 644 15.20 -16.99 -30.61
N SER A 645 16.20 -16.17 -30.97
CA SER A 645 16.87 -15.26 -30.05
C SER A 645 15.89 -14.21 -29.48
N VAL A 646 15.02 -13.62 -30.31
CA VAL A 646 14.00 -12.65 -29.85
C VAL A 646 13.02 -13.29 -28.88
N LEU A 647 12.47 -14.45 -29.23
CA LEU A 647 11.52 -15.17 -28.37
C LEU A 647 12.14 -15.54 -27.02
N TYR A 648 13.39 -16.00 -27.01
CA TYR A 648 14.06 -16.35 -25.78
C TYR A 648 14.48 -15.14 -24.95
N THR A 649 14.96 -14.05 -25.58
CA THR A 649 15.24 -12.81 -24.85
C THR A 649 13.97 -12.26 -24.20
N LEU A 650 12.83 -12.30 -24.91
CA LEU A 650 11.53 -11.92 -24.35
C LEU A 650 11.17 -12.79 -23.12
N LEU A 651 11.37 -14.10 -23.22
CA LEU A 651 11.17 -15.00 -22.09
C LEU A 651 12.01 -14.60 -20.88
N MET A 652 13.29 -14.27 -21.09
CA MET A 652 14.19 -13.88 -20.00
C MET A 652 13.78 -12.56 -19.35
N VAL A 653 13.31 -11.59 -20.13
CA VAL A 653 12.80 -10.30 -19.62
C VAL A 653 11.55 -10.51 -18.75
N MET A 654 10.66 -11.44 -19.13
CA MET A 654 9.43 -11.71 -18.38
C MET A 654 9.67 -12.60 -17.16
N TYR A 655 10.52 -13.63 -17.28
CA TYR A 655 10.74 -14.62 -16.23
C TYR A 655 11.70 -14.15 -15.14
N GLY A 656 12.76 -13.40 -15.50
CA GLY A 656 13.78 -12.91 -14.57
C GLY A 656 13.21 -12.15 -13.35
N PRO A 657 12.33 -11.16 -13.52
CA PRO A 657 11.72 -10.42 -12.42
C PRO A 657 10.86 -11.31 -11.51
N ILE A 658 10.18 -12.30 -12.09
CA ILE A 658 9.25 -13.18 -11.38
C ILE A 658 10.00 -14.13 -10.45
N VAL A 659 11.12 -14.69 -10.92
CA VAL A 659 11.98 -15.57 -10.11
C VAL A 659 12.41 -14.91 -8.80
N VAL A 660 12.66 -13.59 -8.80
CA VAL A 660 13.02 -12.83 -7.58
C VAL A 660 11.79 -12.37 -6.80
N TYR A 661 10.67 -12.10 -7.46
CA TYR A 661 9.46 -11.61 -6.79
C TYR A 661 8.87 -12.62 -5.79
N ILE A 662 8.75 -13.91 -6.17
CA ILE A 662 8.11 -14.92 -5.32
C ILE A 662 8.84 -15.11 -3.97
N PRO A 663 10.18 -15.26 -3.89
CA PRO A 663 10.85 -15.36 -2.58
C PRO A 663 10.77 -14.07 -1.77
N CYS A 664 10.71 -12.91 -2.43
CA CYS A 664 10.45 -11.65 -1.73
C CYS A 664 9.04 -11.61 -1.13
N LEU A 665 8.05 -12.28 -1.73
CA LEU A 665 6.72 -12.44 -1.14
C LEU A 665 6.80 -13.27 0.15
N ALA A 666 7.51 -14.39 0.14
CA ALA A 666 7.75 -15.19 1.35
C ALA A 666 8.51 -14.40 2.44
N PHE A 667 9.51 -13.61 2.04
CA PHE A 667 10.23 -12.71 2.94
C PHE A 667 9.30 -11.65 3.56
N ASN A 668 8.42 -11.08 2.75
CA ASN A 668 7.45 -10.09 3.20
C ASN A 668 6.48 -10.68 4.23
N GLN A 669 6.04 -11.93 4.03
CA GLN A 669 5.20 -12.63 5.00
C GLN A 669 5.92 -12.90 6.33
N ALA A 670 7.21 -13.23 6.27
CA ALA A 670 7.99 -13.55 7.46
C ALA A 670 8.52 -12.31 8.23
N THR A 671 8.70 -11.17 7.55
CA THR A 671 9.34 -9.96 8.13
C THR A 671 8.44 -8.72 8.15
N GLY A 672 7.38 -8.70 7.35
CA GLY A 672 6.56 -7.51 7.09
C GLY A 672 7.22 -6.46 6.19
N ILE A 673 8.47 -6.64 5.75
CA ILE A 673 9.18 -5.68 4.89
C ILE A 673 8.64 -5.78 3.45
N ASP A 674 8.16 -4.67 2.88
CA ASP A 674 7.54 -4.67 1.54
C ASP A 674 8.51 -5.19 0.46
N VAL A 675 7.98 -5.99 -0.46
CA VAL A 675 8.68 -6.55 -1.62
C VAL A 675 9.40 -5.47 -2.45
N ILE A 676 8.87 -4.25 -2.52
CA ILE A 676 9.44 -3.11 -3.23
C ILE A 676 10.79 -2.68 -2.62
N ILE A 677 11.04 -2.94 -1.34
CA ILE A 677 12.33 -2.64 -0.69
C ILE A 677 13.30 -3.80 -0.89
N VAL A 678 12.84 -5.02 -0.62
CA VAL A 678 13.71 -6.22 -0.61
C VAL A 678 14.16 -6.58 -2.01
N ALA A 679 13.25 -6.58 -3.00
CA ALA A 679 13.55 -7.07 -4.33
C ALA A 679 14.65 -6.26 -5.04
N PRO A 680 14.65 -4.91 -5.05
CA PRO A 680 15.76 -4.15 -5.62
C PRO A 680 17.10 -4.41 -4.95
N ILE A 681 17.15 -4.56 -3.62
CA ILE A 681 18.40 -4.84 -2.90
C ILE A 681 18.99 -6.18 -3.36
N ILE A 682 18.16 -7.22 -3.40
CA ILE A 682 18.56 -8.57 -3.81
C ILE A 682 18.96 -8.61 -5.28
N CYS A 683 18.20 -7.94 -6.16
CA CYS A 683 18.54 -7.81 -7.56
C CYS A 683 19.87 -7.09 -7.76
N LEU A 684 20.11 -5.97 -7.07
CA LEU A 684 21.37 -5.21 -7.18
C LEU A 684 22.58 -6.03 -6.72
N LEU A 685 22.45 -6.77 -5.62
CA LEU A 685 23.50 -7.70 -5.17
C LEU A 685 23.80 -8.76 -6.23
N CYS A 686 22.76 -9.36 -6.81
CA CYS A 686 22.90 -10.37 -7.86
C CYS A 686 23.54 -9.82 -9.14
N ILE A 687 23.07 -8.66 -9.60
CA ILE A 687 23.62 -7.95 -10.76
C ILE A 687 25.10 -7.66 -10.52
N PHE A 688 25.45 -7.17 -9.34
CA PHE A 688 26.82 -6.82 -9.00
C PHE A 688 27.75 -8.04 -9.09
N TYR A 689 27.45 -9.13 -8.38
CA TYR A 689 28.34 -10.30 -8.37
C TYR A 689 28.38 -11.03 -9.72
N THR A 690 27.27 -11.01 -10.47
CA THR A 690 27.20 -11.62 -11.81
C THR A 690 27.98 -10.80 -12.83
N THR A 691 27.86 -9.48 -12.78
CA THR A 691 28.58 -8.55 -13.69
C THR A 691 30.08 -8.78 -13.56
N ILE A 692 30.63 -8.75 -12.35
CA ILE A 692 32.09 -8.81 -12.18
C ILE A 692 32.62 -10.23 -12.41
N GLY A 693 31.89 -11.26 -11.96
CA GLY A 693 32.40 -12.64 -11.86
C GLY A 693 32.17 -13.58 -13.06
N GLY A 694 31.26 -13.26 -13.99
CA GLY A 694 31.00 -14.09 -15.17
C GLY A 694 30.52 -15.52 -14.85
N ILE A 695 30.60 -16.44 -15.82
CA ILE A 695 30.03 -17.80 -15.65
C ILE A 695 30.73 -18.62 -14.56
N LYS A 696 32.03 -18.39 -14.30
CA LYS A 696 32.74 -19.09 -13.21
C LYS A 696 32.18 -18.73 -11.85
N ALA A 697 31.94 -17.43 -11.61
CA ALA A 697 31.30 -16.99 -10.39
C ALA A 697 29.90 -17.57 -10.26
N VAL A 698 29.08 -17.48 -11.33
CA VAL A 698 27.71 -18.03 -11.36
C VAL A 698 27.71 -19.52 -10.96
N ILE A 699 28.58 -20.34 -11.55
CA ILE A 699 28.64 -21.77 -11.24
C ILE A 699 28.99 -22.04 -9.76
N TRP A 700 29.93 -21.28 -9.18
CA TRP A 700 30.32 -21.46 -7.78
C TRP A 700 29.30 -20.88 -6.80
N THR A 701 28.66 -19.75 -7.11
CA THR A 701 27.54 -19.23 -6.32
C THR A 701 26.38 -20.20 -6.35
N ASP A 702 26.05 -20.77 -7.52
CA ASP A 702 24.99 -21.77 -7.66
C ASP A 702 25.28 -23.04 -6.85
N THR A 703 26.56 -23.42 -6.73
CA THR A 703 26.98 -24.59 -5.95
C THR A 703 26.73 -24.37 -4.45
N PHE A 704 27.07 -23.19 -3.92
CA PHE A 704 26.76 -22.83 -2.54
C PHE A 704 25.23 -22.71 -2.32
N GLN A 705 24.53 -22.05 -3.25
CA GLN A 705 23.10 -21.84 -3.18
C GLN A 705 22.31 -23.15 -3.28
N PHE A 706 22.82 -24.15 -4.00
CA PHE A 706 22.28 -25.51 -3.99
C PHE A 706 22.23 -26.09 -2.59
N ILE A 707 23.35 -26.02 -1.86
CA ILE A 707 23.47 -26.55 -0.51
C ILE A 707 22.44 -25.88 0.40
N GLY A 708 22.33 -24.54 0.34
CA GLY A 708 21.33 -23.81 1.11
C GLY A 708 19.88 -24.24 0.78
N THR A 709 19.58 -24.44 -0.50
CA THR A 709 18.24 -24.87 -0.97
C THR A 709 17.90 -26.30 -0.50
N VAL A 710 18.86 -27.22 -0.60
CA VAL A 710 18.69 -28.61 -0.14
C VAL A 710 18.54 -28.66 1.37
N VAL A 711 19.39 -27.96 2.13
CA VAL A 711 19.30 -27.87 3.59
C VAL A 711 17.94 -27.35 4.02
N ALA A 712 17.46 -26.26 3.40
CA ALA A 712 16.14 -25.72 3.70
C ALA A 712 15.02 -26.74 3.41
N SER A 713 15.03 -27.33 2.22
CA SER A 713 14.00 -28.28 1.79
C SER A 713 13.95 -29.53 2.67
N VAL A 714 15.11 -30.10 3.01
CA VAL A 714 15.22 -31.28 3.89
C VAL A 714 14.82 -30.94 5.33
N THR A 715 15.21 -29.77 5.84
CA THR A 715 14.82 -29.34 7.19
C THR A 715 13.31 -29.21 7.31
N ILE A 716 12.64 -28.62 6.31
CA ILE A 716 11.18 -28.49 6.28
C ILE A 716 10.51 -29.87 6.21
N VAL A 717 11.03 -30.79 5.40
CA VAL A 717 10.52 -32.17 5.34
C VAL A 717 10.62 -32.82 6.72
N ILE A 718 11.76 -32.74 7.39
CA ILE A 718 12.00 -33.39 8.70
C ILE A 718 11.10 -32.78 9.76
N VAL A 719 11.16 -31.46 9.95
CA VAL A 719 10.40 -30.76 10.99
C VAL A 719 8.90 -30.84 10.72
N GLY A 720 8.49 -30.68 9.47
CA GLY A 720 7.09 -30.80 9.05
C GLY A 720 6.53 -32.21 9.26
N THR A 721 7.30 -33.26 8.98
CA THR A 721 6.88 -34.64 9.23
C THR A 721 6.70 -34.90 10.73
N VAL A 722 7.61 -34.40 11.57
CA VAL A 722 7.52 -34.53 13.02
C VAL A 722 6.29 -33.78 13.55
N SER A 723 6.01 -32.56 13.05
CA SER A 723 4.91 -31.73 13.54
C SER A 723 3.52 -32.29 13.24
N VAL A 724 3.37 -33.12 12.20
CA VAL A 724 2.10 -33.77 11.82
C VAL A 724 1.95 -35.20 12.38
N GLY A 725 2.90 -35.69 13.17
CA GLY A 725 2.83 -37.00 13.83
C GLY A 725 3.44 -38.16 13.04
N GLY A 726 4.32 -37.90 12.07
CA GLY A 726 5.12 -38.92 11.37
C GLY A 726 4.66 -39.26 9.95
N ILE A 727 5.53 -39.98 9.21
CA ILE A 727 5.33 -40.32 7.78
C ILE A 727 4.06 -41.15 7.56
N GLN A 728 3.75 -42.07 8.48
CA GLN A 728 2.55 -42.90 8.37
C GLN A 728 1.27 -42.06 8.35
N LYS A 729 1.20 -41.03 9.22
CA LYS A 729 0.05 -40.14 9.26
C LYS A 729 -0.09 -39.33 7.98
N VAL A 730 1.04 -38.89 7.41
CA VAL A 730 1.08 -38.21 6.11
C VAL A 730 0.52 -39.09 5.01
N TRP A 731 0.94 -40.35 4.95
CA TRP A 731 0.48 -41.31 3.96
C TRP A 731 -1.02 -41.59 4.06
N GLU A 732 -1.50 -41.92 5.26
CA GLU A 732 -2.92 -42.23 5.50
C GLU A 732 -3.84 -41.04 5.17
N THR A 733 -3.42 -39.83 5.57
CA THR A 733 -4.23 -38.61 5.34
C THR A 733 -4.22 -38.21 3.87
N ALA A 734 -3.06 -38.28 3.19
CA ALA A 734 -2.98 -38.02 1.76
C ALA A 734 -3.77 -39.04 0.92
N LEU A 735 -3.82 -40.30 1.35
CA LEU A 735 -4.64 -41.33 0.72
C LEU A 735 -6.14 -41.05 0.91
N ALA A 736 -6.57 -40.77 2.15
CA ALA A 736 -7.96 -40.45 2.47
C ALA A 736 -8.46 -39.18 1.76
N GLY A 737 -7.56 -38.21 1.57
CA GLY A 737 -7.83 -36.99 0.81
C GLY A 737 -7.71 -37.13 -0.70
N GLU A 738 -7.50 -38.32 -1.26
CA GLU A 738 -7.28 -38.55 -2.69
C GLU A 738 -6.04 -37.85 -3.28
N ARG A 739 -5.10 -37.34 -2.46
CA ARG A 739 -3.86 -36.69 -2.94
C ARG A 739 -2.89 -37.70 -3.55
N LEU A 740 -3.03 -38.98 -3.23
CA LEU A 740 -2.22 -40.08 -3.79
C LEU A 740 -2.88 -40.79 -5.00
N ASP A 741 -3.93 -40.21 -5.59
CA ASP A 741 -4.53 -40.70 -6.85
C ASP A 741 -3.65 -40.41 -8.07
N ILE A 742 -2.46 -41.02 -8.09
CA ILE A 742 -1.43 -40.81 -9.12
C ILE A 742 -1.66 -41.66 -10.38
N PHE A 743 -2.59 -42.62 -10.32
CA PHE A 743 -2.92 -43.55 -11.41
C PHE A 743 -4.27 -43.20 -12.07
N ASN A 744 -4.58 -41.90 -12.19
CA ASN A 744 -5.76 -41.44 -12.89
C ASN A 744 -5.58 -41.54 -14.41
N PHE A 745 -6.04 -42.64 -15.01
CA PHE A 745 -5.95 -42.93 -16.44
C PHE A 745 -7.10 -42.36 -17.28
N ARG A 746 -7.90 -41.42 -16.74
CA ARG A 746 -9.01 -40.80 -17.48
C ARG A 746 -8.49 -40.12 -18.76
N ASN A 747 -9.10 -40.45 -19.90
CA ASN A 747 -8.73 -39.90 -21.20
C ASN A 747 -9.53 -38.62 -21.49
N ASP A 748 -9.25 -37.55 -20.75
CA ASP A 748 -9.90 -36.24 -20.91
C ASP A 748 -8.82 -35.17 -21.07
N THR A 749 -8.71 -34.60 -22.28
CA THR A 749 -7.70 -33.58 -22.61
C THR A 749 -7.99 -32.21 -22.00
N PHE A 750 -9.20 -32.02 -21.44
CA PHE A 750 -9.58 -30.84 -20.66
C PHE A 750 -9.31 -31.03 -19.17
N ALA A 751 -9.10 -32.28 -18.70
CA ALA A 751 -8.71 -32.52 -17.33
C ALA A 751 -7.25 -32.08 -17.12
N ARG A 752 -7.03 -31.33 -16.04
CA ARG A 752 -5.72 -30.76 -15.71
C ARG A 752 -4.71 -31.88 -15.38
N ASP A 753 -5.10 -32.77 -14.48
CA ASP A 753 -4.21 -33.73 -13.83
C ASP A 753 -4.68 -35.16 -14.07
N THR A 754 -4.14 -35.76 -15.14
CA THR A 754 -4.29 -37.18 -15.50
C THR A 754 -2.91 -37.75 -15.80
N PHE A 755 -2.80 -39.07 -15.82
CA PHE A 755 -1.56 -39.74 -16.23
C PHE A 755 -1.10 -39.24 -17.62
N TRP A 756 -2.05 -39.05 -18.54
CA TRP A 756 -1.77 -38.60 -19.90
C TRP A 756 -1.35 -37.14 -19.98
N SER A 757 -1.94 -36.25 -19.18
CA SER A 757 -1.54 -34.84 -19.17
C SER A 757 -0.16 -34.66 -18.58
N MET A 758 0.22 -35.45 -17.57
CA MET A 758 1.56 -35.39 -16.99
C MET A 758 2.61 -36.06 -17.87
N LEU A 759 2.28 -37.18 -18.53
CA LEU A 759 3.21 -37.90 -19.42
C LEU A 759 3.43 -37.18 -20.76
N PHE A 760 2.37 -36.74 -21.44
CA PHE A 760 2.48 -36.12 -22.77
C PHE A 760 2.48 -34.60 -22.73
N GLY A 761 2.00 -33.98 -21.66
CA GLY A 761 2.10 -32.54 -21.44
C GLY A 761 3.28 -32.20 -20.54
N GLY A 762 3.19 -32.54 -19.26
CA GLY A 762 4.18 -32.21 -18.24
C GLY A 762 5.61 -32.65 -18.56
N ALA A 763 5.82 -33.90 -18.98
CA ALA A 763 7.13 -34.42 -19.35
C ALA A 763 7.75 -33.67 -20.54
N ILE A 764 6.94 -33.35 -21.56
CA ILE A 764 7.39 -32.63 -22.76
C ILE A 764 7.66 -31.17 -22.42
N GLN A 765 6.83 -30.54 -21.60
CA GLN A 765 7.05 -29.18 -21.10
C GLN A 765 8.35 -29.06 -20.33
N TRP A 766 8.60 -29.97 -19.38
CA TRP A 766 9.88 -30.04 -18.69
C TRP A 766 11.03 -30.35 -19.63
N GLY A 767 10.83 -31.26 -20.58
CA GLY A 767 11.80 -31.54 -21.63
C GLY A 767 12.14 -30.30 -22.45
N ALA A 768 11.15 -29.46 -22.78
CA ALA A 768 11.36 -28.21 -23.49
C ALA A 768 12.16 -27.20 -22.68
N TYR A 769 11.89 -27.12 -21.37
CA TYR A 769 12.69 -26.32 -20.45
C TYR A 769 14.16 -26.79 -20.39
N VAL A 770 14.44 -28.08 -20.48
CA VAL A 770 15.82 -28.61 -20.48
C VAL A 770 16.50 -28.45 -21.84
N LEU A 771 15.81 -28.85 -22.92
CA LEU A 771 16.39 -29.06 -24.25
C LEU A 771 16.56 -27.75 -25.03
N ALA A 772 15.70 -26.75 -24.79
CA ALA A 772 15.70 -25.49 -25.52
C ALA A 772 16.28 -24.31 -24.71
N ASN A 773 16.77 -24.56 -23.49
CA ASN A 773 17.31 -23.53 -22.61
C ASN A 773 18.79 -23.26 -22.90
N GLN A 774 19.06 -22.05 -23.38
CA GLN A 774 20.40 -21.58 -23.73
C GLN A 774 21.35 -21.57 -22.52
N GLY A 775 20.86 -21.28 -21.31
CA GLY A 775 21.70 -21.19 -20.12
C GLY A 775 22.26 -22.55 -19.71
N GLU A 776 21.42 -23.58 -19.78
CA GLU A 776 21.84 -24.96 -19.51
C GLU A 776 22.84 -25.45 -20.56
N PHE A 777 22.61 -25.14 -21.83
CA PHE A 777 23.58 -25.43 -22.90
C PHE A 777 24.92 -24.72 -22.68
N GLN A 778 24.89 -23.44 -22.32
CA GLN A 778 26.10 -22.64 -22.07
C GLN A 778 26.95 -23.22 -20.93
N LYS A 779 26.32 -23.66 -19.83
CA LYS A 779 27.00 -24.34 -18.72
C LYS A 779 27.57 -25.70 -19.14
N CYS A 780 26.83 -26.49 -19.92
CA CYS A 780 27.35 -27.74 -20.50
C CYS A 780 28.54 -27.52 -21.46
N ARG A 781 28.67 -26.35 -22.08
CA ARG A 781 29.82 -26.02 -22.94
C ARG A 781 31.07 -25.59 -22.14
N SER A 782 30.92 -25.30 -20.85
CA SER A 782 32.03 -24.89 -19.96
C SER A 782 32.93 -26.06 -19.52
N VAL A 783 32.54 -27.31 -19.77
CA VAL A 783 33.38 -28.49 -19.54
C VAL A 783 34.19 -28.85 -20.79
N PRO A 784 35.37 -29.48 -20.65
CA PRO A 784 36.31 -29.60 -21.76
C PRO A 784 35.90 -30.65 -22.82
N THR A 785 35.12 -31.67 -22.47
CA THR A 785 34.81 -32.78 -23.38
C THR A 785 33.32 -33.11 -23.43
N LEU A 786 32.86 -33.62 -24.58
CA LEU A 786 31.48 -34.06 -24.77
C LEU A 786 31.08 -35.17 -23.78
N ALA A 787 31.99 -36.09 -23.45
CA ALA A 787 31.72 -37.14 -22.47
C ALA A 787 31.40 -36.57 -21.07
N LYS A 788 32.16 -35.55 -20.64
CA LYS A 788 31.88 -34.83 -19.39
C LYS A 788 30.57 -34.05 -19.45
N ALA A 789 30.26 -33.42 -20.59
CA ALA A 789 29.01 -32.68 -20.77
C ALA A 789 27.78 -33.62 -20.73
N ARG A 790 27.88 -34.82 -21.31
CA ARG A 790 26.85 -35.87 -21.21
C ARG A 790 26.62 -36.32 -19.77
N LEU A 791 27.71 -36.54 -19.04
CA LEU A 791 27.62 -36.90 -17.62
C LEU A 791 26.93 -35.80 -16.82
N CYS A 792 27.24 -34.53 -17.09
CA CYS A 792 26.54 -33.39 -16.46
C CYS A 792 25.03 -33.44 -16.73
N ALA A 793 24.62 -33.63 -18.00
CA ALA A 793 23.21 -33.68 -18.39
C ALA A 793 22.42 -34.84 -17.73
N ILE A 794 23.04 -36.01 -17.59
CA ILE A 794 22.41 -37.18 -16.94
C ILE A 794 22.25 -36.95 -15.44
N LEU A 795 23.33 -36.54 -14.76
CA LEU A 795 23.30 -36.28 -13.32
C LEU A 795 22.39 -35.10 -12.97
N TYR A 796 22.30 -34.11 -13.86
CA TYR A 796 21.34 -33.01 -13.77
C TYR A 796 19.89 -33.52 -13.69
N GLY A 797 19.48 -34.39 -14.62
CA GLY A 797 18.12 -34.94 -14.63
C GLY A 797 17.79 -35.72 -13.34
N ILE A 798 18.75 -36.50 -12.83
CA ILE A 798 18.60 -37.24 -11.57
C ILE A 798 18.48 -36.26 -10.38
N GLY A 799 19.31 -35.22 -10.33
CA GLY A 799 19.32 -34.24 -9.25
C GLY A 799 18.02 -33.44 -9.16
N VAL A 800 17.51 -32.97 -10.30
CA VAL A 800 16.21 -32.26 -10.34
C VAL A 800 15.06 -33.18 -9.92
N ALA A 801 15.07 -34.45 -10.35
CA ALA A 801 14.07 -35.42 -9.93
C ALA A 801 14.05 -35.66 -8.41
N GLY A 802 15.23 -35.75 -7.78
CA GLY A 802 15.36 -35.91 -6.33
C GLY A 802 14.79 -34.72 -5.55
N LEU A 803 15.03 -33.49 -6.03
CA LEU A 803 14.47 -32.30 -5.39
C LEU A 803 12.97 -32.13 -5.65
N MET A 804 12.49 -32.49 -6.84
CA MET A 804 11.06 -32.54 -7.13
C MET A 804 10.33 -33.50 -6.17
N LEU A 805 10.93 -34.66 -5.88
CA LEU A 805 10.39 -35.61 -4.90
C LEU A 805 10.25 -34.97 -3.51
N LEU A 806 11.24 -34.19 -3.06
CA LEU A 806 11.17 -33.45 -1.79
C LEU A 806 10.03 -32.41 -1.80
N THR A 807 9.83 -31.70 -2.92
CA THR A 807 8.72 -30.74 -3.03
C THR A 807 7.34 -31.41 -3.01
N VAL A 808 7.18 -32.57 -3.67
CA VAL A 808 5.95 -33.36 -3.63
C VAL A 808 5.68 -33.85 -2.21
N PHE A 809 6.71 -34.31 -1.51
CA PHE A 809 6.55 -34.73 -0.13
C PHE A 809 6.15 -33.59 0.80
N ASN A 810 6.77 -32.40 0.65
CA ASN A 810 6.36 -31.19 1.38
C ASN A 810 4.88 -30.82 1.15
N GLY A 811 4.39 -30.93 -0.08
CA GLY A 811 2.97 -30.68 -0.38
C GLY A 811 2.02 -31.62 0.35
N ASN A 812 2.38 -32.91 0.46
CA ASN A 812 1.60 -33.89 1.22
C ASN A 812 1.63 -33.67 2.74
N ILE A 813 2.79 -33.26 3.29
CA ILE A 813 2.91 -32.90 4.71
C ILE A 813 1.99 -31.70 5.01
N MET A 814 2.06 -30.68 4.17
CA MET A 814 1.23 -29.49 4.28
C MET A 814 -0.26 -29.83 4.20
N TYR A 815 -0.64 -30.74 3.28
CA TYR A 815 -2.02 -31.23 3.20
C TYR A 815 -2.43 -31.98 4.46
N THR A 816 -1.55 -32.79 5.03
CA THR A 816 -1.84 -33.54 6.27
C THR A 816 -2.15 -32.60 7.43
N LYS A 817 -1.33 -31.54 7.59
CA LYS A 817 -1.51 -30.50 8.61
C LYS A 817 -2.86 -29.78 8.47
N TYR A 818 -3.24 -29.40 7.25
CA TYR A 818 -4.43 -28.59 6.98
C TYR A 818 -5.63 -29.39 6.42
N SER A 819 -5.59 -30.72 6.50
CA SER A 819 -6.60 -31.62 5.92
C SER A 819 -8.03 -31.36 6.43
N LYS A 820 -8.16 -30.88 7.67
CA LYS A 820 -9.44 -30.56 8.33
C LYS A 820 -9.81 -29.09 8.27
N CYS A 821 -8.82 -28.22 8.12
CA CYS A 821 -9.02 -26.78 8.11
C CYS A 821 -8.06 -26.16 7.10
N ASP A 822 -8.58 -25.93 5.89
CA ASP A 822 -7.79 -25.40 4.79
C ASP A 822 -7.57 -23.88 4.91
N PRO A 823 -6.31 -23.41 4.95
CA PRO A 823 -5.98 -21.98 5.10
C PRO A 823 -6.37 -21.13 3.87
N LEU A 824 -6.57 -21.73 2.69
CA LEU A 824 -6.98 -21.00 1.49
C LEU A 824 -8.46 -20.64 1.53
N THR A 825 -9.34 -21.62 1.77
CA THR A 825 -10.81 -21.41 1.85
C THR A 825 -11.22 -20.60 3.07
N THR A 826 -10.45 -20.66 4.16
CA THR A 826 -10.64 -19.81 5.34
C THR A 826 -10.05 -18.41 5.19
N HIS A 827 -9.40 -18.09 4.07
CA HIS A 827 -8.73 -16.81 3.80
C HIS A 827 -7.64 -16.43 4.82
N GLN A 828 -6.98 -17.43 5.42
CA GLN A 828 -5.74 -17.22 6.17
C GLN A 828 -4.56 -16.94 5.21
N VAL A 829 -4.62 -17.51 4.01
CA VAL A 829 -3.69 -17.28 2.91
C VAL A 829 -4.47 -16.75 1.70
N GLU A 830 -4.04 -15.64 1.11
CA GLU A 830 -4.75 -15.01 -0.02
C GLU A 830 -4.42 -15.66 -1.37
N ARG A 831 -3.23 -16.25 -1.51
CA ARG A 831 -2.72 -16.79 -2.79
C ARG A 831 -2.10 -18.16 -2.60
N ASP A 832 -2.27 -19.05 -3.58
CA ASP A 832 -1.67 -20.40 -3.56
C ASP A 832 -0.14 -20.36 -3.32
N ASP A 833 0.57 -19.41 -3.94
CA ASP A 833 2.04 -19.27 -3.87
C ASP A 833 2.58 -18.95 -2.46
N GLN A 834 1.71 -18.54 -1.54
CA GLN A 834 2.04 -18.17 -0.16
C GLN A 834 1.92 -19.36 0.82
N LEU A 835 1.31 -20.46 0.39
CA LEU A 835 0.89 -21.54 1.27
C LEU A 835 2.08 -22.24 1.97
N LEU A 836 3.18 -22.47 1.24
CA LEU A 836 4.37 -23.09 1.83
C LEU A 836 5.04 -22.17 2.87
N ALA A 837 5.12 -20.86 2.59
CA ALA A 837 5.71 -19.91 3.52
C ALA A 837 4.85 -19.82 4.80
N TYR A 838 3.53 -19.79 4.66
CA TYR A 838 2.59 -19.88 5.78
C TYR A 838 2.79 -21.15 6.60
N PHE A 839 2.86 -22.32 5.95
CA PHE A 839 3.13 -23.59 6.62
C PHE A 839 4.42 -23.57 7.45
N VAL A 840 5.52 -23.05 6.88
CA VAL A 840 6.81 -22.95 7.58
C VAL A 840 6.73 -22.05 8.81
N LEU A 841 6.00 -20.93 8.71
CA LEU A 841 5.80 -20.00 9.84
C LEU A 841 4.90 -20.59 10.93
N ASP A 842 3.94 -21.46 10.61
CA ASP A 842 3.15 -22.12 11.66
C ASP A 842 3.98 -23.17 12.42
N ILE A 843 4.73 -24.01 11.70
CA ILE A 843 5.53 -25.07 12.35
C ILE A 843 6.79 -24.55 13.03
N SER A 844 7.21 -23.30 12.79
CA SER A 844 8.44 -22.73 13.36
C SER A 844 8.38 -22.53 14.88
N LYS A 845 7.18 -22.55 15.48
CA LYS A 845 7.02 -22.54 16.95
C LYS A 845 7.76 -23.68 17.64
N GLN A 846 7.99 -24.79 16.92
CA GLN A 846 8.67 -25.98 17.43
C GLN A 846 10.20 -25.98 17.15
N ALA A 847 10.68 -25.10 16.26
CA ALA A 847 12.07 -25.06 15.81
C ALA A 847 12.50 -23.61 15.50
N PRO A 848 13.08 -22.88 16.48
CA PRO A 848 13.62 -21.53 16.23
C PRO A 848 14.72 -21.58 15.17
N GLY A 849 14.72 -20.62 14.24
CA GLY A 849 15.66 -20.53 13.12
C GLY A 849 15.16 -21.17 11.82
N LEU A 850 14.05 -21.92 11.85
CA LEU A 850 13.46 -22.54 10.67
C LEU A 850 13.02 -21.51 9.60
N PRO A 851 12.36 -20.38 9.94
CA PRO A 851 11.98 -19.36 8.95
C PRO A 851 13.20 -18.75 8.24
N GLY A 852 14.27 -18.44 8.97
CA GLY A 852 15.51 -17.91 8.40
C GLY A 852 16.19 -18.89 7.44
N ILE A 853 16.27 -20.17 7.82
CA ILE A 853 16.82 -21.24 6.96
C ILE A 853 15.97 -21.41 5.69
N PHE A 854 14.64 -21.45 5.83
CA PHE A 854 13.72 -21.58 4.70
C PHE A 854 13.90 -20.42 3.72
N VAL A 855 13.76 -19.19 4.19
CA VAL A 855 13.87 -18.00 3.35
C VAL A 855 15.26 -17.91 2.71
N ALA A 856 16.34 -18.17 3.45
CA ALA A 856 17.68 -18.25 2.86
C ALA A 856 17.76 -19.29 1.73
N GLY A 857 17.18 -20.48 1.92
CA GLY A 857 17.14 -21.52 0.90
C GLY A 857 16.33 -21.15 -0.35
N VAL A 858 15.17 -20.50 -0.20
CA VAL A 858 14.37 -20.08 -1.35
C VAL A 858 15.05 -18.92 -2.11
N PHE A 859 15.72 -17.99 -1.41
CA PHE A 859 16.53 -16.97 -2.07
C PHE A 859 17.75 -17.54 -2.76
N CYS A 860 18.41 -18.55 -2.19
CA CYS A 860 19.47 -19.29 -2.88
C CYS A 860 18.97 -19.84 -4.22
N ALA A 861 17.84 -20.55 -4.22
CA ALA A 861 17.20 -21.07 -5.43
C ALA A 861 16.94 -19.95 -6.46
N ALA A 862 16.30 -18.86 -6.05
CA ALA A 862 15.98 -17.74 -6.94
C ALA A 862 17.19 -16.98 -7.48
N LEU A 863 18.20 -16.70 -6.64
CA LEU A 863 19.42 -16.00 -7.03
C LEU A 863 20.24 -16.79 -8.05
N SER A 864 20.24 -18.12 -7.95
CA SER A 864 20.92 -18.99 -8.91
C SER A 864 20.28 -18.95 -10.30
N THR A 865 18.94 -18.93 -10.35
CA THR A 865 18.19 -18.81 -11.61
C THR A 865 18.32 -17.39 -12.19
N TYR A 866 18.29 -16.37 -11.33
CA TYR A 866 18.39 -14.97 -11.77
C TYR A 866 19.78 -14.66 -12.32
N SER A 867 20.86 -15.07 -11.64
CA SER A 867 22.24 -14.86 -12.12
C SER A 867 22.51 -15.61 -13.43
N ALA A 868 22.00 -16.84 -13.58
CA ALA A 868 22.04 -17.59 -14.84
C ALA A 868 21.28 -16.88 -15.96
N THR A 869 20.07 -16.35 -15.67
CA THR A 869 19.27 -15.56 -16.60
C THR A 869 20.03 -14.32 -17.10
N LEU A 870 20.66 -13.58 -16.20
CA LEU A 870 21.48 -12.41 -16.53
C LEU A 870 22.65 -12.76 -17.45
N ASN A 871 23.41 -13.82 -17.11
CA ASN A 871 24.55 -14.26 -17.91
C ASN A 871 24.12 -14.71 -19.31
N THR A 872 23.08 -15.55 -19.37
CA THR A 872 22.56 -16.05 -20.63
C THR A 872 21.97 -14.95 -21.51
N ALA A 873 21.22 -14.01 -20.93
CA ALA A 873 20.70 -12.86 -21.66
C ALA A 873 21.83 -12.01 -22.24
N ALA A 874 22.91 -11.78 -21.48
CA ALA A 874 24.07 -11.05 -21.96
C ALA A 874 24.77 -11.78 -23.13
N GLY A 875 24.91 -13.10 -23.05
CA GLY A 875 25.47 -13.92 -24.13
C GLY A 875 24.65 -13.82 -25.42
N ILE A 876 23.32 -13.94 -25.33
CA ILE A 876 22.41 -13.86 -26.48
C ILE A 876 22.40 -12.44 -27.08
N ILE A 877 22.24 -11.40 -26.25
CA ILE A 877 22.21 -10.00 -26.70
C ILE A 877 23.53 -9.66 -27.41
N TYR A 878 24.66 -10.11 -26.88
CA TYR A 878 25.96 -9.87 -27.48
C TYR A 878 26.14 -10.62 -28.82
N GLU A 879 25.94 -11.95 -28.84
CA GLU A 879 26.23 -12.77 -30.02
C GLU A 879 25.20 -12.65 -31.13
N ASP A 880 23.91 -12.61 -30.78
CA ASP A 880 22.83 -12.71 -31.76
C ASP A 880 22.35 -11.33 -32.23
N PHE A 881 22.55 -10.28 -31.43
CA PHE A 881 22.12 -8.92 -31.77
C PHE A 881 23.28 -7.95 -31.99
N LEU A 882 24.10 -7.65 -30.97
CA LEU A 882 25.10 -6.58 -31.07
C LEU A 882 26.19 -6.88 -32.10
N LYS A 883 26.86 -8.03 -31.98
CA LYS A 883 27.92 -8.43 -32.90
C LYS A 883 27.44 -8.52 -34.34
N ARG A 884 26.17 -8.93 -34.52
CA ARG A 884 25.54 -9.11 -35.82
C ARG A 884 25.12 -7.81 -36.49
N PHE A 885 24.36 -6.97 -35.79
CA PHE A 885 23.73 -5.78 -36.39
C PHE A 885 24.61 -4.54 -36.36
N LEU A 886 25.51 -4.42 -35.37
CA LEU A 886 26.36 -3.23 -35.23
C LEU A 886 27.73 -3.40 -35.88
N ALA A 887 28.01 -4.56 -36.50
CA ALA A 887 29.28 -4.89 -37.16
C ALA A 887 30.51 -4.45 -36.35
N ILE A 888 30.41 -4.57 -35.01
CA ILE A 888 31.48 -4.10 -34.13
C ILE A 888 32.65 -5.04 -34.34
N GLU A 889 33.65 -4.55 -35.09
CA GLU A 889 34.96 -5.17 -35.22
C GLU A 889 35.70 -4.95 -33.88
N THR A 890 35.17 -5.58 -32.82
CA THR A 890 35.66 -5.35 -31.46
C THR A 890 37.08 -5.88 -31.38
N GLN A 891 38.01 -4.99 -31.02
CA GLN A 891 39.27 -5.39 -30.41
C GLN A 891 38.94 -6.40 -29.28
N LYS A 892 39.52 -7.61 -29.32
CA LYS A 892 39.26 -8.71 -28.35
C LYS A 892 39.31 -8.27 -26.87
N THR A 893 40.00 -7.17 -26.60
CA THR A 893 40.15 -6.50 -25.30
C THR A 893 38.89 -5.83 -24.75
N ARG A 894 37.83 -5.57 -25.53
CA ARG A 894 36.61 -4.87 -25.04
C ARG A 894 35.36 -5.74 -24.91
N GLU A 895 35.40 -7.00 -25.36
CA GLU A 895 34.22 -7.89 -25.36
C GLU A 895 33.70 -8.15 -23.93
N GLY A 896 34.60 -8.39 -22.97
CA GLY A 896 34.23 -8.60 -21.58
C GLY A 896 33.56 -7.39 -20.94
N LEU A 897 33.97 -6.16 -21.31
CA LEU A 897 33.33 -4.93 -20.81
C LEU A 897 31.92 -4.76 -21.39
N ILE A 898 31.73 -5.06 -22.67
CA ILE A 898 30.40 -4.96 -23.31
C ILE A 898 29.43 -5.94 -22.65
N LEU A 899 29.85 -7.19 -22.43
CA LEU A 899 29.04 -8.18 -21.73
C LEU A 899 28.62 -7.72 -20.32
N LYS A 900 29.55 -7.13 -19.57
CA LYS A 900 29.29 -6.54 -18.25
C LYS A 900 28.24 -5.43 -18.30
N ILE A 901 28.33 -4.54 -19.29
CA ILE A 901 27.34 -3.47 -19.50
C ILE A 901 25.96 -4.05 -19.82
N ILE A 902 25.89 -5.08 -20.66
CA ILE A 902 24.61 -5.74 -20.98
C ILE A 902 23.98 -6.35 -19.73
N VAL A 903 24.76 -7.08 -18.91
CA VAL A 903 24.27 -7.64 -17.64
C VAL A 903 23.69 -6.54 -16.75
N LEU A 904 24.40 -5.41 -16.61
CA LEU A 904 23.95 -4.28 -15.82
C LEU A 904 22.64 -3.69 -16.37
N CYS A 905 22.58 -3.38 -17.66
CA CYS A 905 21.39 -2.79 -18.29
C CYS A 905 20.18 -3.73 -18.22
N PHE A 906 20.36 -5.00 -18.59
CA PHE A 906 19.31 -6.01 -18.55
C PHE A 906 18.82 -6.24 -17.12
N GLY A 907 19.73 -6.33 -16.16
CA GLY A 907 19.41 -6.46 -14.74
C GLY A 907 18.62 -5.27 -14.19
N MET A 908 18.96 -4.04 -14.58
CA MET A 908 18.21 -2.84 -14.18
C MET A 908 16.79 -2.84 -14.76
N VAL A 909 16.63 -3.22 -16.04
CA VAL A 909 15.31 -3.38 -16.68
C VAL A 909 14.49 -4.47 -15.95
N SER A 910 15.10 -5.62 -15.69
CA SER A 910 14.47 -6.71 -14.96
C SER A 910 14.04 -6.28 -13.54
N THR A 911 14.87 -5.49 -12.84
CA THR A 911 14.53 -4.95 -11.52
C THR A 911 13.33 -4.00 -11.58
N ALA A 912 13.26 -3.14 -12.60
CA ALA A 912 12.13 -2.23 -12.79
C ALA A 912 10.82 -2.96 -13.10
N LEU A 913 10.88 -4.05 -13.86
CA LEU A 913 9.71 -4.87 -14.22
C LEU A 913 9.06 -5.57 -13.01
N ILE A 914 9.74 -5.68 -11.87
CA ILE A 914 9.15 -6.20 -10.62
C ILE A 914 7.93 -5.36 -10.20
N LEU A 915 7.94 -4.05 -10.47
CA LEU A 915 6.79 -3.17 -10.22
C LEU A 915 5.55 -3.55 -11.04
N VAL A 916 5.78 -4.09 -12.24
CA VAL A 916 4.72 -4.59 -13.12
C VAL A 916 4.23 -5.95 -12.65
N VAL A 917 5.16 -6.85 -12.25
CA VAL A 917 4.83 -8.18 -11.71
C VAL A 917 3.89 -8.09 -10.50
N LYS A 918 4.09 -7.09 -9.61
CA LYS A 918 3.24 -6.85 -8.42
C LYS A 918 1.75 -6.64 -8.75
N VAL A 919 1.41 -6.21 -9.98
CA VAL A 919 0.03 -5.93 -10.40
C VAL A 919 -0.75 -7.21 -10.72
N PHE A 920 -0.07 -8.31 -11.05
CA PHE A 920 -0.73 -9.58 -11.38
C PHE A 920 -1.16 -10.35 -10.13
N ASN A 921 -2.40 -10.84 -10.12
CA ASN A 921 -2.96 -11.62 -9.01
C ASN A 921 -2.48 -13.08 -9.02
N GLU A 922 -2.41 -13.71 -10.21
CA GLU A 922 -1.88 -15.07 -10.38
C GLU A 922 -0.64 -15.05 -11.26
N ILE A 923 0.52 -15.35 -10.67
CA ILE A 923 1.83 -15.20 -11.34
C ILE A 923 2.26 -16.52 -11.97
N VAL A 924 2.13 -17.64 -11.27
CA VAL A 924 2.56 -18.95 -11.77
C VAL A 924 1.86 -19.33 -13.08
N PRO A 925 0.52 -19.27 -13.22
CA PRO A 925 -0.15 -19.64 -14.47
C PRO A 925 0.22 -18.72 -15.65
N LEU A 926 0.44 -17.43 -15.40
CA LEU A 926 0.89 -16.46 -16.39
C LEU A 926 2.27 -16.88 -16.94
N VAL A 927 3.22 -17.17 -16.05
CA VAL A 927 4.57 -17.63 -16.41
C VAL A 927 4.52 -18.93 -17.18
N THR A 928 3.79 -19.93 -16.67
CA THR A 928 3.71 -21.26 -17.27
C THR A 928 3.13 -21.19 -18.68
N THR A 929 2.14 -20.31 -18.90
CA THR A 929 1.55 -20.11 -20.23
C THR A 929 2.53 -19.43 -21.18
N VAL A 930 3.21 -18.36 -20.74
CA VAL A 930 4.22 -17.64 -21.56
C VAL A 930 5.39 -18.56 -21.91
N GLN A 931 5.91 -19.30 -20.92
CA GLN A 931 6.91 -20.35 -21.12
C GLN A 931 6.41 -21.39 -22.12
N GLY A 932 5.14 -21.82 -21.99
CA GLY A 932 4.55 -22.80 -22.88
C GLY A 932 4.54 -22.37 -24.35
N ILE A 933 4.13 -21.13 -24.61
CA ILE A 933 4.11 -20.53 -25.96
C ILE A 933 5.53 -20.48 -26.54
N ILE A 934 6.49 -19.96 -25.77
CA ILE A 934 7.85 -19.73 -26.25
C ILE A 934 8.60 -21.05 -26.41
N TYR A 935 8.60 -21.92 -25.40
CA TYR A 935 9.29 -23.21 -25.47
C TYR A 935 8.65 -24.18 -26.47
N GLY A 936 7.33 -24.13 -26.68
CA GLY A 936 6.67 -24.93 -27.73
C GLY A 936 7.21 -24.60 -29.12
N CYS A 937 7.40 -23.32 -29.42
CA CYS A 937 8.00 -22.86 -30.66
C CYS A 937 9.51 -23.17 -30.74
N LEU A 938 10.27 -22.85 -29.70
CA LEU A 938 11.73 -23.02 -29.68
C LEU A 938 12.14 -24.50 -29.76
N LEU A 939 11.56 -25.36 -28.91
CA LEU A 939 11.86 -26.78 -28.97
C LEU A 939 11.34 -27.40 -30.28
N GLY A 940 10.21 -26.93 -30.80
CA GLY A 940 9.71 -27.35 -32.12
C GLY A 940 10.72 -27.08 -33.23
N LEU A 941 11.29 -25.86 -33.28
CA LEU A 941 12.33 -25.46 -34.23
C LEU A 941 13.61 -26.28 -34.08
N LEU A 942 14.11 -26.42 -32.85
CA LEU A 942 15.33 -27.17 -32.57
C LEU A 942 15.15 -28.66 -32.90
N SER A 943 14.01 -29.26 -32.55
CA SER A 943 13.69 -30.65 -32.87
C SER A 943 13.55 -30.85 -34.37
N LEU A 944 12.90 -29.94 -35.10
CA LEU A 944 12.82 -29.99 -36.56
C LEU A 944 14.22 -29.95 -37.19
N GLY A 945 15.13 -29.12 -36.66
CA GLY A 945 16.53 -29.07 -37.11
C GLY A 945 17.31 -30.36 -36.87
N VAL A 946 17.24 -30.87 -35.63
CA VAL A 946 18.05 -31.99 -35.14
C VAL A 946 17.54 -33.34 -35.64
N LEU A 947 16.22 -33.50 -35.76
CA LEU A 947 15.55 -34.78 -35.98
C LEU A 947 14.97 -34.96 -37.39
N VAL A 948 14.77 -33.89 -38.16
CA VAL A 948 14.14 -33.96 -39.48
C VAL A 948 15.13 -33.56 -40.58
N PRO A 949 15.80 -34.53 -41.23
CA PRO A 949 16.76 -34.26 -42.30
C PRO A 949 16.17 -33.49 -43.49
N VAL A 950 14.89 -33.75 -43.80
CA VAL A 950 14.23 -33.13 -44.97
C VAL A 950 13.83 -31.67 -44.75
N ALA A 951 13.95 -31.16 -43.53
CA ALA A 951 13.54 -29.80 -43.19
C ALA A 951 14.46 -28.75 -43.84
N ASN A 952 13.87 -27.66 -44.30
CA ASN A 952 14.53 -26.49 -44.88
C ASN A 952 14.07 -25.20 -44.20
N ALA A 953 14.72 -24.07 -44.54
CA ALA A 953 14.48 -22.79 -43.87
C ALA A 953 13.03 -22.29 -43.99
N LYS A 954 12.40 -22.46 -45.17
CA LYS A 954 11.01 -22.03 -45.39
C LYS A 954 10.04 -22.81 -44.50
N GLY A 955 10.18 -24.14 -44.46
CA GLY A 955 9.35 -24.96 -43.59
C GLY A 955 9.58 -24.64 -42.11
N ALA A 956 10.83 -24.47 -41.67
CA ALA A 956 11.13 -24.11 -40.30
C ALA A 956 10.44 -22.79 -39.87
N LEU A 957 10.51 -21.74 -40.71
CA LEU A 957 9.87 -20.46 -40.41
C LEU A 957 8.34 -20.54 -40.46
N CYS A 958 7.75 -21.20 -41.48
CA CYS A 958 6.31 -21.37 -41.57
C CYS A 958 5.77 -22.19 -40.38
N GLY A 959 6.46 -23.26 -39.98
CA GLY A 959 6.13 -24.04 -38.80
C GLY A 959 6.17 -23.21 -37.52
N ALA A 960 7.25 -22.47 -37.29
CA ALA A 960 7.41 -21.63 -36.11
C ALA A 960 6.37 -20.51 -36.01
N VAL A 961 6.10 -19.79 -37.11
CA VAL A 961 5.09 -18.72 -37.14
C VAL A 961 3.68 -19.28 -36.92
N THR A 962 3.35 -20.39 -37.57
CA THR A 962 2.04 -21.04 -37.38
C THR A 962 1.86 -21.49 -35.93
N THR A 963 2.89 -22.11 -35.34
CA THR A 963 2.90 -22.47 -33.91
C THR A 963 2.72 -21.26 -33.02
N LEU A 964 3.48 -20.18 -33.26
CA LEU A 964 3.41 -18.98 -32.44
C LEU A 964 1.99 -18.39 -32.47
N LEU A 965 1.33 -18.33 -33.63
CA LEU A 965 -0.03 -17.82 -33.76
C LEU A 965 -1.06 -18.71 -33.05
N VAL A 966 -1.04 -20.02 -33.31
CA VAL A 966 -2.02 -20.96 -32.76
C VAL A 966 -1.87 -21.08 -31.25
N VAL A 967 -0.64 -21.30 -30.76
CA VAL A 967 -0.38 -21.51 -29.33
C VAL A 967 -0.56 -20.21 -28.55
N SER A 968 -0.26 -19.03 -29.13
CA SER A 968 -0.60 -17.74 -28.50
C SER A 968 -2.10 -17.54 -28.40
N CYS A 969 -2.88 -17.92 -29.41
CA CYS A 969 -4.34 -17.86 -29.36
C CYS A 969 -4.89 -18.72 -28.21
N LEU A 970 -4.41 -19.97 -28.07
CA LEU A 970 -4.79 -20.87 -26.98
C LEU A 970 -4.38 -20.33 -25.61
N GLY A 971 -3.12 -19.90 -25.48
CA GLY A 971 -2.55 -19.42 -24.21
C GLY A 971 -3.20 -18.13 -23.72
N PHE A 972 -3.26 -17.09 -24.56
CA PHE A 972 -3.89 -15.82 -24.18
C PHE A 972 -5.40 -15.94 -24.01
N GLY A 973 -6.07 -16.79 -24.81
CA GLY A 973 -7.48 -17.10 -24.61
C GLY A 973 -7.73 -17.71 -23.23
N ARG A 974 -6.91 -18.70 -22.81
CA ARG A 974 -6.99 -19.27 -21.46
C ARG A 974 -6.74 -18.21 -20.37
N LEU A 975 -5.74 -17.36 -20.53
CA LEU A 975 -5.45 -16.27 -19.58
C LEU A 975 -6.62 -15.28 -19.46
N TYR A 976 -7.29 -14.93 -20.55
CA TYR A 976 -8.43 -14.02 -20.55
C TYR A 976 -9.58 -14.52 -19.65
N TYR A 977 -9.99 -15.78 -19.81
CA TYR A 977 -11.05 -16.36 -18.99
C TYR A 977 -10.62 -16.57 -17.53
N MET A 978 -9.35 -16.91 -17.30
CA MET A 978 -8.78 -17.01 -15.94
C MET A 978 -8.83 -15.65 -15.22
N PHE A 979 -8.37 -14.58 -15.87
CA PHE A 979 -8.45 -13.22 -15.32
C PHE A 979 -9.89 -12.69 -15.17
N SER A 980 -10.86 -13.30 -15.86
CA SER A 980 -12.30 -13.01 -15.70
C SER A 980 -12.94 -13.74 -14.51
N GLY A 981 -12.15 -14.50 -13.74
CA GLY A 981 -12.59 -15.24 -12.56
C GLY A 981 -13.39 -16.49 -12.87
N MET A 982 -13.16 -17.12 -14.04
CA MET A 982 -13.78 -18.40 -14.39
C MET A 982 -12.94 -19.57 -13.86
N PRO A 983 -13.55 -20.60 -13.23
CA PRO A 983 -12.80 -21.74 -12.71
C PRO A 983 -12.27 -22.61 -13.85
N MET A 984 -10.97 -22.49 -14.12
CA MET A 984 -10.29 -23.25 -15.18
C MET A 984 -10.06 -24.71 -14.80
N GLU A 985 -9.77 -24.95 -13.52
CA GLU A 985 -9.26 -26.20 -12.99
C GLU A 985 -10.04 -26.59 -11.75
N ALA A 986 -10.40 -27.87 -11.65
CA ALA A 986 -11.07 -28.40 -10.47
C ALA A 986 -10.02 -28.81 -9.44
N ALA A 987 -9.98 -28.12 -8.30
CA ALA A 987 -9.19 -28.56 -7.15
C ALA A 987 -9.80 -29.82 -6.54
N LYS A 988 -8.97 -30.65 -5.90
CA LYS A 988 -9.46 -31.77 -5.08
C LYS A 988 -10.17 -31.23 -3.83
N PRO A 989 -11.15 -31.96 -3.24
CA PRO A 989 -11.95 -31.45 -2.14
C PRO A 989 -11.07 -31.02 -0.95
N LEU A 990 -11.36 -29.85 -0.39
CA LEU A 990 -10.72 -29.28 0.80
C LEU A 990 -11.79 -29.19 1.90
N SER A 991 -11.43 -29.45 3.16
CA SER A 991 -12.37 -29.46 4.28
C SER A 991 -12.21 -28.21 5.15
N VAL A 992 -13.35 -27.75 5.67
CA VAL A 992 -13.46 -26.72 6.71
C VAL A 992 -14.11 -27.26 7.99
N GLU A 993 -14.34 -28.58 8.08
CA GLU A 993 -15.06 -29.23 9.18
C GLU A 993 -14.38 -29.03 10.55
N GLY A 994 -13.07 -28.78 10.56
CA GLY A 994 -12.30 -28.51 11.78
C GLY A 994 -12.04 -27.02 12.05
N CYS A 995 -12.70 -26.10 11.33
CA CYS A 995 -12.51 -24.66 11.52
C CYS A 995 -13.66 -24.05 12.35
N ASP A 996 -13.35 -23.14 13.27
CA ASP A 996 -14.33 -22.46 14.15
C ASP A 996 -15.22 -21.40 13.47
N PHE A 997 -15.41 -21.46 12.14
CA PHE A 997 -16.06 -20.40 11.36
C PHE A 997 -17.20 -20.91 10.48
N SER A 998 -18.38 -20.29 10.60
CA SER A 998 -19.54 -20.54 9.74
C SER A 998 -19.42 -19.76 8.42
N TYR A 999 -19.44 -20.45 7.27
CA TYR A 999 -19.40 -19.83 5.94
C TYR A 999 -20.67 -20.15 5.13
N ASN A 1000 -21.24 -19.12 4.50
CA ASN A 1000 -22.22 -19.25 3.44
C ASN A 1000 -21.50 -19.45 2.10
N THR A 1001 -21.71 -20.61 1.48
CA THR A 1001 -21.24 -20.87 0.11
C THR A 1001 -22.17 -20.16 -0.87
N THR A 1002 -21.66 -19.23 -1.68
CA THR A 1002 -22.45 -18.69 -2.80
C THR A 1002 -21.67 -18.65 -4.11
N VAL A 1003 -22.30 -19.29 -5.09
CA VAL A 1003 -22.16 -19.24 -6.56
C VAL A 1003 -20.85 -19.75 -7.17
N THR A 1004 -20.87 -21.02 -7.56
CA THR A 1004 -19.99 -21.59 -8.58
C THR A 1004 -20.35 -21.04 -9.96
N LYS A 1005 -19.51 -20.18 -10.54
CA LYS A 1005 -19.54 -19.92 -11.98
C LYS A 1005 -19.26 -21.23 -12.72
N ASN A 1006 -20.05 -21.56 -13.73
CA ASN A 1006 -19.99 -22.88 -14.34
C ASN A 1006 -18.87 -22.96 -15.39
N ARG A 1007 -18.05 -24.00 -15.34
CA ARG A 1007 -16.92 -24.21 -16.27
C ARG A 1007 -17.38 -24.35 -17.73
N GLU A 1008 -18.65 -24.68 -17.93
CA GLU A 1008 -19.27 -24.87 -19.24
C GLU A 1008 -19.47 -23.58 -20.05
N ASP A 1009 -19.32 -22.40 -19.44
CA ASP A 1009 -19.42 -21.12 -20.15
C ASP A 1009 -18.12 -20.73 -20.88
N ILE A 1010 -17.02 -21.46 -20.64
CA ILE A 1010 -15.73 -21.21 -21.31
C ILE A 1010 -15.77 -21.80 -22.72
N PHE A 1011 -15.38 -21.08 -23.77
CA PHE A 1011 -15.32 -21.65 -25.10
C PHE A 1011 -14.36 -22.87 -25.16
N VAL A 1012 -14.81 -23.98 -25.78
CA VAL A 1012 -14.19 -25.33 -25.65
C VAL A 1012 -12.69 -25.34 -25.96
N ILE A 1013 -12.24 -24.56 -26.96
CA ILE A 1013 -10.83 -24.54 -27.36
C ILE A 1013 -9.90 -23.98 -26.28
N PHE A 1014 -10.41 -23.12 -25.39
CA PHE A 1014 -9.63 -22.50 -24.31
C PHE A 1014 -9.68 -23.32 -23.01
N ARG A 1015 -10.45 -24.42 -22.98
CA ARG A 1015 -10.49 -25.37 -21.85
C ARG A 1015 -9.33 -26.36 -21.87
N VAL A 1016 -8.56 -26.41 -22.94
CA VAL A 1016 -7.44 -27.35 -23.11
C VAL A 1016 -6.45 -27.18 -21.95
N CYS A 1017 -6.03 -28.30 -21.36
CA CYS A 1017 -5.07 -28.29 -20.26
C CYS A 1017 -3.76 -27.61 -20.68
N PHE A 1018 -3.23 -26.74 -19.81
CA PHE A 1018 -2.03 -25.95 -20.10
C PHE A 1018 -0.78 -26.80 -20.33
N TRP A 1019 -0.71 -28.00 -19.72
CA TRP A 1019 0.40 -28.93 -19.92
C TRP A 1019 0.57 -29.33 -21.40
N TYR A 1020 -0.50 -29.32 -22.20
CA TYR A 1020 -0.45 -29.67 -23.62
C TYR A 1020 -0.01 -28.53 -24.54
N ILE A 1021 0.05 -27.28 -24.06
CA ILE A 1021 0.38 -26.10 -24.89
C ILE A 1021 1.73 -26.26 -25.59
N VAL A 1022 2.75 -26.74 -24.85
CA VAL A 1022 4.09 -27.01 -25.42
C VAL A 1022 4.04 -28.13 -26.44
N SER A 1023 3.37 -29.24 -26.10
CA SER A 1023 3.29 -30.43 -26.94
C SER A 1023 2.58 -30.15 -28.26
N ILE A 1024 1.48 -29.39 -28.21
CA ILE A 1024 0.76 -28.88 -29.39
C ILE A 1024 1.71 -28.01 -30.23
N GLY A 1025 2.47 -27.11 -29.61
CA GLY A 1025 3.40 -26.24 -30.34
C GLY A 1025 4.52 -27.00 -31.05
N ILE A 1026 5.12 -27.99 -30.38
CA ILE A 1026 6.14 -28.86 -30.99
C ILE A 1026 5.54 -29.64 -32.15
N PHE A 1027 4.36 -30.22 -31.94
CA PHE A 1027 3.66 -30.98 -32.97
C PHE A 1027 3.34 -30.15 -34.21
N ILE A 1028 2.76 -28.95 -34.05
CA ILE A 1028 2.46 -28.04 -35.17
C ILE A 1028 3.74 -27.67 -35.90
N THR A 1029 4.81 -27.33 -35.18
CA THR A 1029 6.09 -26.95 -35.79
C THR A 1029 6.67 -28.09 -36.61
N LEU A 1030 6.64 -29.32 -36.09
CA LEU A 1030 7.13 -30.51 -36.78
C LEU A 1030 6.29 -30.84 -38.01
N VAL A 1031 4.96 -30.85 -37.89
CA VAL A 1031 4.06 -31.21 -38.99
C VAL A 1031 4.07 -30.17 -40.10
N VAL A 1032 3.75 -28.91 -39.77
CA VAL A 1032 3.72 -27.82 -40.75
C VAL A 1032 5.11 -27.60 -41.34
N GLY A 1033 6.15 -27.63 -40.49
CA GLY A 1033 7.52 -27.47 -40.94
C GLY A 1033 7.95 -28.57 -41.90
N THR A 1034 7.63 -29.83 -41.61
CA THR A 1034 7.95 -30.95 -42.50
C THR A 1034 7.17 -30.89 -43.81
N ILE A 1035 5.86 -30.63 -43.78
CA ILE A 1035 5.01 -30.55 -44.98
C ILE A 1035 5.50 -29.43 -45.91
N VAL A 1036 5.67 -28.22 -45.37
CA VAL A 1036 6.15 -27.09 -46.17
C VAL A 1036 7.56 -27.37 -46.68
N SER A 1037 8.43 -27.96 -45.86
CA SER A 1037 9.76 -28.35 -46.32
C SER A 1037 9.73 -29.34 -47.47
N LEU A 1038 8.87 -30.37 -47.43
CA LEU A 1038 8.72 -31.32 -48.53
C LEU A 1038 8.21 -30.64 -49.81
N LEU A 1039 7.30 -29.67 -49.69
CA LEU A 1039 6.76 -28.91 -50.83
C LEU A 1039 7.78 -27.92 -51.41
N THR A 1040 8.67 -27.35 -50.61
CA THR A 1040 9.63 -26.32 -51.05
C THR A 1040 11.05 -26.83 -51.26
N ARG A 1041 11.31 -28.12 -51.06
CA ARG A 1041 12.67 -28.70 -51.14
C ARG A 1041 13.17 -28.70 -52.58
N LYS A 1042 14.40 -28.24 -52.77
CA LYS A 1042 15.10 -28.36 -54.07
C LYS A 1042 15.66 -29.77 -54.21
N ARG A 1043 15.51 -30.40 -55.39
CA ARG A 1043 16.12 -31.71 -55.69
C ARG A 1043 17.64 -31.60 -55.57
N GLY A 1044 18.26 -32.46 -54.75
CA GLY A 1044 19.72 -32.54 -54.57
C GLY A 1044 20.31 -31.82 -53.35
N GLU A 1045 19.51 -31.18 -52.47
CA GLU A 1045 20.02 -30.58 -51.23
C GLU A 1045 20.49 -31.66 -50.23
N VAL A 1046 21.82 -31.71 -50.01
CA VAL A 1046 22.49 -32.56 -49.01
C VAL A 1046 22.65 -31.78 -47.72
N VAL A 1047 22.21 -32.37 -46.60
CA VAL A 1047 22.35 -31.78 -45.26
C VAL A 1047 23.65 -32.26 -44.61
N ASP A 1048 24.40 -31.35 -44.00
CA ASP A 1048 25.60 -31.69 -43.24
C ASP A 1048 25.24 -32.67 -42.10
N LYS A 1049 25.91 -33.83 -42.10
CA LYS A 1049 25.73 -34.87 -41.08
C LYS A 1049 26.03 -34.35 -39.68
N ASN A 1050 26.91 -33.37 -39.52
CA ASN A 1050 27.27 -32.81 -38.22
C ASN A 1050 26.14 -31.95 -37.59
N LEU A 1051 25.15 -31.52 -38.39
CA LEU A 1051 24.02 -30.71 -37.95
C LEU A 1051 22.76 -31.53 -37.61
N VAL A 1052 22.85 -32.86 -37.74
CA VAL A 1052 21.75 -33.81 -37.49
C VAL A 1052 22.17 -34.80 -36.41
N SER A 1053 21.21 -35.28 -35.62
CA SER A 1053 21.49 -36.22 -34.52
C SER A 1053 22.25 -37.47 -35.01
N PRO A 1054 23.29 -37.93 -34.29
CA PRO A 1054 24.06 -39.11 -34.67
C PRO A 1054 23.22 -40.38 -34.87
N ILE A 1055 22.09 -40.48 -34.18
CA ILE A 1055 21.16 -41.62 -34.26
C ILE A 1055 20.55 -41.71 -35.67
N LEU A 1056 20.42 -40.58 -36.38
CA LEU A 1056 19.83 -40.50 -37.70
C LEU A 1056 20.85 -40.64 -38.84
N HIS A 1057 22.15 -40.72 -38.54
CA HIS A 1057 23.20 -40.81 -39.57
C HIS A 1057 23.06 -42.03 -40.47
N ARG A 1058 22.43 -43.10 -39.98
CA ARG A 1058 22.13 -44.31 -40.78
C ARG A 1058 21.06 -44.08 -41.86
N PHE A 1059 20.20 -43.08 -41.68
CA PHE A 1059 19.13 -42.72 -42.60
C PHE A 1059 19.49 -41.56 -43.55
N LEU A 1060 20.66 -40.94 -43.36
CA LEU A 1060 21.24 -39.94 -44.26
C LEU A 1060 22.03 -40.66 -45.37
N ARG A 1061 21.30 -41.26 -46.33
CA ARG A 1061 21.86 -41.83 -47.56
C ARG A 1061 21.50 -40.97 -48.76
#